data_AF-A0A7C3LRL5-F1
#
_entry.id   AF-A0A7C3LRL5-F1
#
_cell.length_a   1.000
_cell.length_b   1.000
_cell.length_c   1.000
_cell.angle_alpha   90.00
_cell.angle_beta   90.00
_cell.angle_gamma   90.00
#
_symmetry.space_group_name_H-M   'P 1'
#
loop_
_entity.id
_entity.type
_entity.pdbx_description
1 polymer ?
#
loop_
_entity_poly.entity_id
_entity_poly.type
_entity_poly.pdbx_seq_one_letter_code
_entity_poly.pdbx_strand_id
1 'polypeptide(L)'
;GTANGIAGWGNTELEYYTAGASNAATDGLGNLNITVKEADGSLMCYYGPCQYTSARLLTKNRFEVAYGRVEARIKVPEGAGLWPAFWMLGTDIDQVDWPQTGEIDIMEVVGRRPNETFGTLHGPGYSGGQSYGKVYDLGKPVADDFHIFAVEWQPNKIVWYIDDIAFFTATPDDDFMQGKQWVFNHPFFILLNVAVGGNFGGPVGPDTTFPQTMSVDYVRLYQNEPAPASFTTSFREDFSGWKKISIPFSAFASADGSTVDTTNVKTLRFTIPDGSNKPVMLDQIRLSCPETVTVQNTDDNGTGSLRKALSIVCAGGTIKFADALAGQTITLLSGPLTLGKNVTIDASAAPGLTISGNNASRVFEVNAGTTATVKYLNVKNGYGWQLGGGIINNGSLTLDHVNVTDNVMDTNAGDYWQGGGGIYNGDGSTLNLIDSSISNNNAKWSGGGVYGFFNSKVSILRSTISGNVSNDVGGGIRSLGNFTILDSTISGNTSTGWHGGAIFHTDGSMTITNSTIANNKGPDWAPSAIFNGSFGGPAPTLTLTNTIITGNQWYACDHWTGANTLISGGNNLLQDDTCNPVGSDIINGNALIGALADNGGPTLTHALLPGSLAIDAGNNAACSATDQRGVTRPQGAQCDIGAYEAP
;
A
#
# COMPACT_ATOMS: atom_id res chain seq x y z
N GLY A 1 -22.38 -31.47 0.78
CA GLY A 1 -21.80 -31.67 -0.54
C GLY A 1 -22.59 -30.92 -1.60
N THR A 2 -23.69 -31.50 -2.08
CA THR A 2 -24.48 -31.00 -3.23
C THR A 2 -24.90 -29.53 -3.14
N ALA A 3 -25.32 -29.04 -1.96
CA ALA A 3 -25.69 -27.64 -1.75
C ALA A 3 -24.53 -26.66 -2.01
N ASN A 4 -23.28 -27.14 -1.96
CA ASN A 4 -22.05 -26.39 -2.20
C ASN A 4 -21.39 -26.79 -3.54
N GLY A 5 -22.15 -27.35 -4.50
CA GLY A 5 -21.63 -27.70 -5.84
C GLY A 5 -20.80 -28.99 -5.94
N ILE A 6 -20.56 -29.69 -4.82
CA ILE A 6 -19.76 -30.92 -4.76
C ILE A 6 -20.65 -32.14 -4.45
N ALA A 7 -21.41 -32.59 -5.45
CA ALA A 7 -22.27 -33.77 -5.34
C ALA A 7 -21.44 -35.02 -4.93
N GLY A 8 -21.99 -35.85 -4.04
CA GLY A 8 -21.27 -37.01 -3.47
C GLY A 8 -19.96 -36.63 -2.79
N TRP A 9 -19.88 -35.41 -2.25
CA TRP A 9 -18.69 -34.82 -1.60
C TRP A 9 -17.43 -34.81 -2.47
N GLY A 10 -17.59 -34.86 -3.80
CA GLY A 10 -16.47 -34.95 -4.75
C GLY A 10 -15.94 -36.37 -4.96
N ASN A 11 -16.41 -37.34 -4.16
CA ASN A 11 -15.94 -38.72 -4.15
C ASN A 11 -17.01 -39.74 -4.55
N THR A 12 -18.17 -39.30 -5.07
CA THR A 12 -19.33 -40.17 -5.37
C THR A 12 -19.86 -40.94 -4.14
N GLU A 13 -19.69 -40.35 -2.95
CA GLU A 13 -20.27 -40.85 -1.70
C GLU A 13 -21.81 -40.95 -1.79
N LEU A 14 -22.43 -41.86 -1.05
CA LEU A 14 -23.86 -42.19 -1.11
C LEU A 14 -24.65 -41.75 0.13
N GLU A 15 -23.98 -41.47 1.24
CA GLU A 15 -24.65 -41.07 2.47
C GLU A 15 -25.15 -39.63 2.44
N TYR A 16 -26.22 -39.40 3.21
CA TYR A 16 -26.61 -38.06 3.64
C TYR A 16 -26.10 -37.82 5.06
N TYR A 17 -25.14 -36.90 5.23
CA TYR A 17 -24.72 -36.48 6.57
C TYR A 17 -25.80 -35.63 7.24
N THR A 18 -26.21 -36.01 8.44
CA THR A 18 -27.28 -35.34 9.20
C THR A 18 -26.72 -34.39 10.26
N ALA A 19 -27.56 -33.43 10.66
CA ALA A 19 -27.30 -32.59 11.83
C ALA A 19 -28.02 -33.19 13.05
N GLY A 20 -27.34 -33.27 14.20
CA GLY A 20 -27.93 -33.70 15.47
C GLY A 20 -27.57 -35.11 15.89
N ALA A 21 -28.26 -35.61 16.92
CA ALA A 21 -27.88 -36.82 17.64
C ALA A 21 -28.29 -38.14 16.96
N SER A 22 -28.95 -38.10 15.80
CA SER A 22 -29.47 -39.31 15.13
C SER A 22 -28.38 -40.22 14.59
N ASN A 23 -27.27 -39.65 14.10
CA ASN A 23 -26.13 -40.38 13.55
C ASN A 23 -24.84 -40.11 14.31
N ALA A 24 -24.82 -39.20 15.30
CA ALA A 24 -23.67 -38.95 16.15
C ALA A 24 -24.10 -38.68 17.59
N ALA A 25 -23.81 -39.60 18.51
CA ALA A 25 -24.15 -39.45 19.92
C ALA A 25 -23.15 -40.19 20.80
N THR A 26 -23.04 -39.76 22.07
CA THR A 26 -22.30 -40.55 23.06
C THR A 26 -23.10 -41.79 23.45
N ASP A 27 -22.45 -42.93 23.63
CA ASP A 27 -23.10 -44.18 24.03
C ASP A 27 -23.45 -44.26 25.53
N GLY A 28 -23.04 -43.25 26.31
CA GLY A 28 -23.22 -43.21 27.76
C GLY A 28 -22.19 -44.06 28.54
N LEU A 29 -21.29 -44.74 27.84
CA LEU A 29 -20.21 -45.56 28.39
C LEU A 29 -18.82 -44.96 28.15
N GLY A 30 -18.76 -43.77 27.52
CA GLY A 30 -17.54 -42.99 27.33
C GLY A 30 -17.14 -42.81 25.87
N ASN A 31 -17.83 -43.45 24.92
CA ASN A 31 -17.50 -43.33 23.50
C ASN A 31 -18.44 -42.37 22.78
N LEU A 32 -17.90 -41.66 21.80
CA LEU A 32 -18.67 -41.01 20.73
C LEU A 32 -18.92 -42.03 19.60
N ASN A 33 -20.17 -42.27 19.26
CA ASN A 33 -20.57 -43.16 18.18
C ASN A 33 -21.06 -42.39 16.97
N ILE A 34 -20.43 -42.63 15.81
CA ILE A 34 -20.94 -42.22 14.49
C ILE A 34 -21.62 -43.43 13.87
N THR A 35 -22.95 -43.39 13.73
CA THR A 35 -23.79 -44.50 13.29
C THR A 35 -24.30 -44.26 11.87
N VAL A 36 -23.97 -45.18 10.97
CA VAL A 36 -24.52 -45.28 9.62
C VAL A 36 -25.83 -46.06 9.67
N LYS A 37 -26.88 -45.56 9.03
CA LYS A 37 -28.21 -46.18 9.00
C LYS A 37 -28.77 -46.19 7.59
N GLU A 38 -29.69 -47.11 7.31
CA GLU A 38 -30.60 -46.96 6.17
C GLU A 38 -31.44 -45.69 6.35
N ALA A 39 -31.61 -44.95 5.26
CA ALA A 39 -32.49 -43.79 5.23
C ALA A 39 -33.95 -44.25 5.12
N ASP A 40 -34.87 -43.49 5.72
CA ASP A 40 -36.32 -43.77 5.69
C ASP A 40 -37.01 -43.32 4.39
N GLY A 41 -36.23 -42.87 3.40
CA GLY A 41 -36.71 -42.34 2.13
C GLY A 41 -37.22 -40.89 2.17
N SER A 42 -37.16 -40.21 3.32
CA SER A 42 -37.59 -38.80 3.45
C SER A 42 -36.59 -37.79 2.90
N LEU A 43 -35.34 -38.19 2.68
CA LEU A 43 -34.23 -37.34 2.25
C LEU A 43 -33.93 -37.51 0.76
N MET A 44 -33.47 -36.44 0.12
CA MET A 44 -33.09 -36.43 -1.29
C MET A 44 -31.57 -36.21 -1.45
N CYS A 45 -30.95 -37.14 -2.15
CA CYS A 45 -29.54 -37.17 -2.53
C CYS A 45 -29.39 -36.85 -4.02
N TYR A 46 -28.16 -36.64 -4.49
CA TYR A 46 -27.90 -36.25 -5.89
C TYR A 46 -28.32 -37.33 -6.92
N TYR A 47 -28.55 -38.55 -6.46
CA TYR A 47 -28.96 -39.70 -7.28
C TYR A 47 -30.44 -40.10 -7.06
N GLY A 48 -31.22 -39.33 -6.30
CA GLY A 48 -32.62 -39.66 -5.96
C GLY A 48 -32.85 -39.76 -4.45
N PRO A 49 -33.88 -40.49 -3.99
CA PRO A 49 -34.09 -40.74 -2.57
C PRO A 49 -32.82 -41.30 -1.93
N CYS A 50 -32.36 -40.68 -0.84
CA CYS A 50 -31.18 -41.14 -0.12
C CYS A 50 -31.39 -42.56 0.38
N GLN A 51 -30.34 -43.37 0.33
CA GLN A 51 -30.36 -44.75 0.82
C GLN A 51 -29.73 -44.88 2.20
N TYR A 52 -28.82 -43.96 2.55
CA TYR A 52 -28.05 -44.04 3.79
C TYR A 52 -27.98 -42.68 4.48
N THR A 53 -27.89 -42.69 5.80
CA THR A 53 -27.57 -41.53 6.63
C THR A 53 -26.34 -41.79 7.48
N SER A 54 -25.54 -40.76 7.73
CA SER A 54 -24.34 -40.82 8.56
C SER A 54 -24.08 -39.47 9.24
N ALA A 55 -22.91 -39.28 9.87
CA ALA A 55 -22.46 -37.98 10.36
C ALA A 55 -21.01 -37.69 9.94
N ARG A 56 -20.73 -36.39 9.76
CA ARG A 56 -19.41 -35.81 9.55
C ARG A 56 -19.22 -34.67 10.53
N LEU A 57 -18.43 -34.91 11.56
CA LEU A 57 -18.14 -33.95 12.61
C LEU A 57 -16.86 -33.20 12.26
N LEU A 58 -16.82 -31.91 12.60
CA LEU A 58 -15.67 -31.05 12.32
C LEU A 58 -15.45 -30.04 13.44
N THR A 59 -14.20 -29.68 13.68
CA THR A 59 -13.83 -28.67 14.70
C THR A 59 -13.57 -27.28 14.12
N LYS A 60 -13.79 -27.06 12.81
CA LYS A 60 -13.61 -25.76 12.14
C LYS A 60 -14.25 -24.61 12.93
N ASN A 61 -13.51 -23.51 13.10
CA ASN A 61 -13.92 -22.33 13.87
C ASN A 61 -14.19 -22.59 15.37
N ARG A 62 -13.79 -23.75 15.91
CA ARG A 62 -13.97 -24.11 17.33
C ARG A 62 -12.68 -24.58 17.97
N PHE A 63 -12.00 -25.52 17.34
CA PHE A 63 -10.71 -26.04 17.76
C PHE A 63 -9.83 -26.28 16.53
N GLU A 64 -8.65 -25.68 16.56
CA GLU A 64 -7.68 -25.67 15.49
C GLU A 64 -6.30 -25.87 16.11
N VAL A 65 -5.43 -26.60 15.42
CA VAL A 65 -4.11 -26.95 15.92
C VAL A 65 -3.07 -26.82 14.83
N ALA A 66 -1.89 -26.34 15.20
CA ALA A 66 -0.67 -26.49 14.42
C ALA A 66 0.36 -27.25 15.26
N TYR A 67 0.82 -28.38 14.72
CA TYR A 67 1.84 -29.27 15.28
C TYR A 67 1.44 -29.99 16.57
N GLY A 68 2.23 -30.99 16.94
CA GLY A 68 1.98 -31.88 18.07
C GLY A 68 1.59 -33.28 17.64
N ARG A 69 1.20 -34.10 18.61
CA ARG A 69 0.64 -35.43 18.39
C ARG A 69 -0.88 -35.36 18.42
N VAL A 70 -1.52 -35.63 17.30
CA VAL A 70 -2.99 -35.76 17.21
C VAL A 70 -3.30 -37.24 17.13
N GLU A 71 -4.06 -37.76 18.10
CA GLU A 71 -4.42 -39.18 18.13
C GLU A 71 -5.89 -39.40 18.48
N ALA A 72 -6.44 -40.51 18.03
CA ALA A 72 -7.76 -40.98 18.41
C ALA A 72 -7.76 -42.49 18.58
N ARG A 73 -8.46 -42.97 19.62
CA ARG A 73 -8.71 -44.39 19.82
C ARG A 73 -10.07 -44.74 19.24
N ILE A 74 -10.07 -45.47 18.13
CA ILE A 74 -11.23 -45.69 17.28
C ILE A 74 -11.42 -47.19 17.02
N LYS A 75 -12.66 -47.66 17.15
CA LYS A 75 -13.12 -48.93 16.57
C LYS A 75 -13.96 -48.61 15.34
N VAL A 76 -13.50 -49.06 14.18
CA VAL A 76 -14.14 -48.80 12.88
C VAL A 76 -15.27 -49.81 12.60
N PRO A 77 -16.29 -49.45 11.78
CA PRO A 77 -17.32 -50.39 11.35
C PRO A 77 -16.81 -51.41 10.33
N GLU A 78 -17.55 -52.51 10.16
CA GLU A 78 -17.28 -53.54 9.16
C GLU A 78 -18.30 -53.51 8.00
N GLY A 79 -17.86 -53.92 6.81
CA GLY A 79 -18.73 -54.08 5.64
C GLY A 79 -18.23 -53.36 4.39
N ALA A 80 -18.28 -54.05 3.25
CA ALA A 80 -17.82 -53.50 1.98
C ALA A 80 -18.63 -52.25 1.60
N GLY A 81 -17.95 -51.19 1.17
CA GLY A 81 -18.55 -49.89 0.87
C GLY A 81 -18.61 -48.92 2.06
N LEU A 82 -18.21 -49.32 3.28
CA LEU A 82 -18.03 -48.35 4.37
C LEU A 82 -16.63 -47.74 4.33
N TRP A 83 -16.56 -46.44 4.59
CA TRP A 83 -15.32 -45.65 4.57
C TRP A 83 -15.26 -44.69 5.79
N PRO A 84 -14.91 -45.21 6.98
CA PRO A 84 -14.55 -44.40 8.14
C PRO A 84 -13.25 -43.62 7.92
N ALA A 85 -13.23 -42.37 8.39
CA ALA A 85 -12.06 -41.50 8.31
C ALA A 85 -11.88 -40.65 9.58
N PHE A 86 -10.63 -40.49 9.99
CA PHE A 86 -10.13 -39.53 10.97
C PHE A 86 -9.02 -38.71 10.32
N TRP A 87 -9.28 -37.42 10.13
CA TRP A 87 -8.47 -36.61 9.23
C TRP A 87 -8.53 -35.12 9.61
N MET A 88 -7.73 -34.31 8.93
CA MET A 88 -7.59 -32.90 9.21
C MET A 88 -7.54 -32.09 7.91
N LEU A 89 -8.08 -30.86 7.93
CA LEU A 89 -8.02 -29.90 6.82
C LEU A 89 -7.49 -28.56 7.30
N GLY A 90 -6.77 -27.85 6.43
CA GLY A 90 -6.28 -26.51 6.70
C GLY A 90 -7.40 -25.53 7.05
N THR A 91 -7.14 -24.64 8.01
CA THR A 91 -8.14 -23.66 8.47
C THR A 91 -8.38 -22.53 7.47
N ASP A 92 -7.51 -22.41 6.47
CA ASP A 92 -7.58 -21.45 5.38
C ASP A 92 -8.36 -21.95 4.14
N ILE A 93 -9.07 -23.08 4.25
CA ILE A 93 -9.82 -23.69 3.15
C ILE A 93 -10.81 -22.74 2.46
N ASP A 94 -11.39 -21.78 3.18
CA ASP A 94 -12.34 -20.81 2.60
C ASP A 94 -11.63 -19.68 1.81
N GLN A 95 -10.31 -19.60 1.91
CA GLN A 95 -9.48 -18.57 1.29
C GLN A 95 -8.69 -19.11 0.09
N VAL A 96 -8.21 -20.35 0.18
CA VAL A 96 -7.31 -20.93 -0.83
C VAL A 96 -7.87 -22.16 -1.56
N ASP A 97 -9.03 -22.67 -1.13
CA ASP A 97 -9.65 -23.91 -1.60
C ASP A 97 -8.79 -25.17 -1.42
N TRP A 98 -9.39 -26.33 -1.69
CA TRP A 98 -8.70 -27.62 -1.73
C TRP A 98 -8.11 -27.87 -3.14
N PRO A 99 -6.89 -28.45 -3.28
CA PRO A 99 -6.02 -28.99 -2.24
C PRO A 99 -5.01 -27.99 -1.68
N GLN A 100 -5.13 -26.70 -2.00
CA GLN A 100 -4.12 -25.70 -1.63
C GLN A 100 -4.03 -25.51 -0.11
N THR A 101 -5.15 -25.69 0.60
CA THR A 101 -5.25 -25.65 2.07
C THR A 101 -4.55 -26.83 2.76
N GLY A 102 -4.27 -27.92 2.04
CA GLY A 102 -3.72 -29.15 2.60
C GLY A 102 -4.72 -30.01 3.38
N GLU A 103 -4.49 -31.33 3.33
CA GLU A 103 -5.25 -32.36 4.04
C GLU A 103 -4.30 -33.41 4.62
N ILE A 104 -4.54 -33.82 5.87
CA ILE A 104 -3.79 -34.86 6.58
C ILE A 104 -4.79 -35.94 7.00
N ASP A 105 -4.76 -37.08 6.32
CA ASP A 105 -5.56 -38.24 6.66
C ASP A 105 -4.80 -39.07 7.68
N ILE A 106 -5.19 -38.98 8.96
CA ILE A 106 -4.56 -39.71 10.05
C ILE A 106 -4.92 -41.20 9.95
N MET A 107 -6.17 -41.48 9.60
CA MET A 107 -6.67 -42.80 9.31
C MET A 107 -7.79 -42.72 8.28
N GLU A 108 -7.68 -43.53 7.23
CA GLU A 108 -8.81 -44.02 6.47
C GLU A 108 -8.81 -45.56 6.50
N VAL A 109 -9.99 -46.16 6.49
CA VAL A 109 -10.19 -47.60 6.28
C VAL A 109 -11.32 -47.77 5.27
N VAL A 110 -11.19 -48.73 4.36
CA VAL A 110 -12.26 -49.07 3.41
C VAL A 110 -12.66 -50.52 3.60
N GLY A 111 -13.95 -50.79 3.83
CA GLY A 111 -14.41 -52.13 4.21
C GLY A 111 -14.19 -53.22 3.15
N ARG A 112 -13.90 -52.84 1.90
CA ARG A 112 -13.46 -53.77 0.83
C ARG A 112 -12.02 -54.28 1.01
N ARG A 113 -11.25 -53.65 1.89
CA ARG A 113 -9.89 -54.05 2.29
C ARG A 113 -9.80 -54.05 3.82
N PRO A 114 -10.45 -55.02 4.47
CA PRO A 114 -10.76 -54.94 5.89
C PRO A 114 -9.53 -54.91 6.80
N ASN A 115 -8.36 -55.36 6.33
CA ASN A 115 -7.13 -55.40 7.13
C ASN A 115 -6.23 -54.16 6.96
N GLU A 116 -6.55 -53.28 6.01
CA GLU A 116 -5.70 -52.16 5.62
C GLU A 116 -6.20 -50.84 6.21
N THR A 117 -5.26 -50.01 6.66
CA THR A 117 -5.49 -48.59 6.94
C THR A 117 -4.54 -47.72 6.11
N PHE A 118 -4.97 -46.50 5.82
CA PHE A 118 -4.28 -45.54 4.96
C PHE A 118 -3.93 -44.29 5.77
N GLY A 119 -2.68 -43.85 5.66
CA GLY A 119 -2.23 -42.55 6.13
C GLY A 119 -1.72 -41.73 4.94
N THR A 120 -2.31 -40.55 4.74
CA THR A 120 -2.22 -39.84 3.45
C THR A 120 -2.10 -38.33 3.63
N LEU A 121 -1.39 -37.69 2.70
CA LEU A 121 -1.31 -36.24 2.54
C LEU A 121 -1.86 -35.82 1.19
N HIS A 122 -2.65 -34.76 1.19
CA HIS A 122 -3.09 -34.09 -0.04
C HIS A 122 -2.62 -32.63 -0.04
N GLY A 123 -2.09 -32.19 -1.17
CA GLY A 123 -1.64 -30.82 -1.38
C GLY A 123 -1.50 -30.47 -2.87
N PRO A 124 -1.06 -29.25 -3.19
CA PRO A 124 -0.92 -28.79 -4.56
C PRO A 124 0.12 -29.61 -5.33
N GLY A 125 -0.36 -30.34 -6.34
CA GLY A 125 0.44 -31.26 -7.16
C GLY A 125 0.54 -32.69 -6.64
N TYR A 126 -0.15 -33.04 -5.55
CA TYR A 126 -0.22 -34.38 -4.96
C TYR A 126 -1.53 -34.60 -4.19
N SER A 127 -2.64 -34.76 -4.90
CA SER A 127 -3.97 -34.93 -4.27
C SER A 127 -4.83 -35.94 -5.03
N GLY A 128 -5.97 -36.32 -4.44
CA GLY A 128 -6.85 -37.35 -4.98
C GLY A 128 -6.10 -38.68 -5.16
N GLY A 129 -6.22 -39.30 -6.34
CA GLY A 129 -5.48 -40.53 -6.65
C GLY A 129 -3.96 -40.38 -6.81
N GLN A 130 -3.42 -39.16 -6.69
CA GLN A 130 -1.98 -38.85 -6.73
C GLN A 130 -1.47 -38.35 -5.36
N SER A 131 -2.22 -38.62 -4.29
CA SER A 131 -1.84 -38.24 -2.94
C SER A 131 -0.55 -38.93 -2.46
N TYR A 132 0.07 -38.36 -1.44
CA TYR A 132 1.28 -38.93 -0.85
C TYR A 132 0.92 -39.73 0.40
N GLY A 133 0.93 -41.06 0.31
CA GLY A 133 0.48 -41.90 1.40
C GLY A 133 1.14 -43.27 1.46
N LYS A 134 0.85 -43.99 2.54
CA LYS A 134 1.22 -45.39 2.74
C LYS A 134 0.04 -46.18 3.31
N VAL A 135 0.06 -47.47 3.01
CA VAL A 135 -0.88 -48.47 3.52
C VAL A 135 -0.18 -49.26 4.62
N TYR A 136 -0.89 -49.52 5.70
CA TYR A 136 -0.49 -50.47 6.73
C TYR A 136 -1.50 -51.62 6.81
N ASP A 137 -1.02 -52.85 6.66
CA ASP A 137 -1.81 -54.08 6.77
C ASP A 137 -1.61 -54.68 8.17
N LEU A 138 -2.69 -54.78 8.95
CA LEU A 138 -2.67 -55.33 10.31
C LEU A 138 -2.59 -56.87 10.32
N GLY A 139 -2.75 -57.52 9.16
CA GLY A 139 -2.86 -58.97 9.02
C GLY A 139 -4.20 -59.54 9.50
N LYS A 140 -5.09 -58.70 10.04
CA LYS A 140 -6.43 -59.01 10.51
C LYS A 140 -7.36 -57.81 10.30
N PRO A 141 -8.69 -57.98 10.31
CA PRO A 141 -9.60 -56.87 10.13
C PRO A 141 -9.38 -55.74 11.15
N VAL A 142 -9.30 -54.50 10.68
CA VAL A 142 -9.18 -53.30 11.53
C VAL A 142 -10.43 -53.12 12.41
N ALA A 143 -11.58 -53.63 11.96
CA ALA A 143 -12.85 -53.56 12.69
C ALA A 143 -12.93 -54.50 13.91
N ASP A 144 -11.98 -55.43 14.09
CA ASP A 144 -12.02 -56.41 15.19
C ASP A 144 -11.92 -55.74 16.58
N ASP A 145 -11.10 -54.70 16.71
CA ASP A 145 -10.80 -54.04 18.00
C ASP A 145 -10.69 -52.52 17.87
N PHE A 146 -10.56 -51.83 19.00
CA PHE A 146 -10.14 -50.44 19.04
C PHE A 146 -8.64 -50.34 18.76
N HIS A 147 -8.28 -49.40 17.89
CA HIS A 147 -6.90 -49.07 17.55
C HIS A 147 -6.63 -47.58 17.83
N ILE A 148 -5.38 -47.25 18.16
CA ILE A 148 -4.94 -45.86 18.32
C ILE A 148 -4.34 -45.41 17.00
N PHE A 149 -4.99 -44.47 16.32
CA PHE A 149 -4.49 -43.85 15.10
C PHE A 149 -3.93 -42.48 15.45
N ALA A 150 -2.70 -42.18 15.02
CA ALA A 150 -2.06 -40.92 15.37
C ALA A 150 -1.17 -40.36 14.26
N VAL A 151 -1.00 -39.04 14.28
CA VAL A 151 0.12 -38.37 13.63
C VAL A 151 0.93 -37.60 14.65
N GLU A 152 2.25 -37.63 14.51
CA GLU A 152 3.15 -36.64 15.12
C GLU A 152 3.59 -35.66 14.05
N TRP A 153 3.17 -34.40 14.21
CA TRP A 153 3.29 -33.36 13.22
C TRP A 153 4.19 -32.23 13.74
N GLN A 154 5.17 -31.90 12.93
CA GLN A 154 6.11 -30.79 13.07
C GLN A 154 6.10 -29.98 11.75
N PRO A 155 6.60 -28.72 11.73
CA PRO A 155 6.59 -27.89 10.52
C PRO A 155 6.93 -28.63 9.22
N ASN A 156 8.01 -29.39 9.21
CA ASN A 156 8.52 -30.07 8.01
C ASN A 156 8.61 -31.58 8.17
N LYS A 157 7.79 -32.18 9.04
CA LYS A 157 7.77 -33.63 9.24
C LYS A 157 6.45 -34.09 9.81
N ILE A 158 5.85 -35.11 9.22
CA ILE A 158 4.67 -35.80 9.75
C ILE A 158 4.96 -37.29 9.81
N VAL A 159 4.65 -37.93 10.93
CA VAL A 159 4.83 -39.39 11.13
C VAL A 159 3.49 -39.98 11.53
N TRP A 160 3.04 -41.02 10.83
CA TRP A 160 1.80 -41.74 11.13
C TRP A 160 2.07 -42.99 11.94
N TYR A 161 1.15 -43.25 12.87
CA TYR A 161 1.19 -44.38 13.77
C TYR A 161 -0.16 -45.10 13.79
N ILE A 162 -0.11 -46.43 13.93
CA ILE A 162 -1.21 -47.23 14.44
C ILE A 162 -0.71 -48.07 15.62
N ASP A 163 -1.40 -48.01 16.76
CA ASP A 163 -1.00 -48.68 18.01
C ASP A 163 0.48 -48.42 18.36
N ASP A 164 0.90 -47.16 18.22
CA ASP A 164 2.27 -46.67 18.41
C ASP A 164 3.33 -47.25 17.45
N ILE A 165 2.93 -47.98 16.41
CA ILE A 165 3.80 -48.45 15.33
C ILE A 165 3.84 -47.38 14.23
N ALA A 166 5.00 -46.72 14.07
CA ALA A 166 5.23 -45.80 12.97
C ALA A 166 5.28 -46.55 11.63
N PHE A 167 4.41 -46.19 10.67
CA PHE A 167 4.35 -46.86 9.37
C PHE A 167 4.58 -45.92 8.18
N PHE A 168 4.46 -44.60 8.38
CA PHE A 168 4.71 -43.61 7.35
C PHE A 168 5.39 -42.37 7.93
N THR A 169 6.36 -41.81 7.22
CA THR A 169 6.96 -40.51 7.51
C THR A 169 7.00 -39.73 6.21
N ALA A 170 6.54 -38.48 6.25
CA ALA A 170 6.59 -37.55 5.13
C ALA A 170 7.37 -36.29 5.52
N THR A 171 8.27 -35.87 4.65
CA THR A 171 9.03 -34.61 4.77
C THR A 171 9.02 -33.85 3.44
N PRO A 172 9.20 -32.52 3.42
CA PRO A 172 9.29 -31.77 2.17
C PRO A 172 10.53 -32.14 1.33
N ASP A 173 11.52 -32.80 1.93
CA ASP A 173 12.77 -33.22 1.26
C ASP A 173 12.69 -34.61 0.65
N ASP A 174 11.58 -35.34 0.83
CA ASP A 174 11.40 -36.66 0.25
C ASP A 174 11.39 -36.58 -1.30
N ASP A 175 11.90 -37.62 -1.97
CA ASP A 175 11.91 -37.67 -3.44
C ASP A 175 10.52 -37.47 -4.07
N PHE A 176 9.47 -37.97 -3.40
CA PHE A 176 8.09 -37.77 -3.85
C PHE A 176 7.71 -36.27 -3.86
N MET A 177 8.27 -35.46 -2.97
CA MET A 177 7.93 -34.04 -2.80
C MET A 177 8.74 -33.10 -3.71
N GLN A 178 9.73 -33.61 -4.44
CA GLN A 178 10.52 -32.79 -5.37
C GLN A 178 9.62 -32.06 -6.39
N GLY A 179 9.77 -30.73 -6.45
CA GLY A 179 8.98 -29.87 -7.33
C GLY A 179 7.53 -29.63 -6.89
N LYS A 180 7.13 -30.09 -5.70
CA LYS A 180 5.79 -29.91 -5.12
C LYS A 180 5.86 -28.98 -3.91
N GLN A 181 4.77 -28.26 -3.63
CA GLN A 181 4.71 -27.31 -2.52
C GLN A 181 4.24 -28.00 -1.23
N TRP A 182 5.01 -27.87 -0.15
CA TRP A 182 4.60 -28.31 1.18
C TRP A 182 3.64 -27.31 1.84
N VAL A 183 2.42 -27.74 2.18
CA VAL A 183 1.34 -26.89 2.72
C VAL A 183 0.92 -27.27 4.15
N PHE A 184 1.77 -27.95 4.91
CA PHE A 184 1.40 -28.41 6.28
C PHE A 184 2.04 -27.55 7.38
N ASN A 185 2.19 -26.24 7.12
CA ASN A 185 2.91 -25.27 7.94
C ASN A 185 2.01 -24.18 8.53
N HIS A 186 0.72 -24.49 8.73
CA HIS A 186 -0.29 -23.60 9.29
C HIS A 186 -1.33 -24.43 10.08
N PRO A 187 -2.28 -23.80 10.80
CA PRO A 187 -3.28 -24.54 11.58
C PRO A 187 -4.25 -25.36 10.73
N PHE A 188 -4.69 -26.49 11.30
CA PHE A 188 -5.65 -27.44 10.73
C PHE A 188 -6.78 -27.70 11.75
N PHE A 189 -7.98 -28.02 11.27
CA PHE A 189 -9.10 -28.50 12.08
C PHE A 189 -9.33 -30.01 11.85
N ILE A 190 -9.92 -30.69 12.83
CA ILE A 190 -10.13 -32.15 12.84
C ILE A 190 -11.50 -32.51 12.26
N LEU A 191 -11.56 -33.65 11.57
CA LEU A 191 -12.77 -34.26 11.05
C LEU A 191 -12.87 -35.75 11.44
N LEU A 192 -14.09 -36.19 11.71
CA LEU A 192 -14.47 -37.59 11.91
C LEU A 192 -15.75 -37.88 11.11
N ASN A 193 -15.74 -38.91 10.26
CA ASN A 193 -16.93 -39.34 9.54
C ASN A 193 -16.90 -40.83 9.19
N VAL A 194 -18.05 -41.34 8.77
CA VAL A 194 -18.16 -42.61 8.06
C VAL A 194 -18.92 -42.38 6.76
N ALA A 195 -18.21 -42.41 5.63
CA ALA A 195 -18.81 -42.36 4.31
C ALA A 195 -19.36 -43.74 3.90
N VAL A 196 -20.29 -43.75 2.95
CA VAL A 196 -20.87 -44.96 2.34
C VAL A 196 -20.70 -44.88 0.83
N GLY A 197 -20.17 -45.93 0.22
CA GLY A 197 -19.89 -45.97 -1.20
C GLY A 197 -18.63 -45.20 -1.59
N GLY A 198 -18.70 -44.50 -2.71
CA GLY A 198 -17.61 -43.67 -3.21
C GLY A 198 -16.60 -44.38 -4.10
N ASN A 199 -15.79 -43.58 -4.79
CA ASN A 199 -14.73 -44.02 -5.68
C ASN A 199 -13.65 -44.82 -4.96
N PHE A 200 -13.37 -44.48 -3.69
CA PHE A 200 -12.40 -45.15 -2.84
C PHE A 200 -13.00 -46.25 -1.96
N GLY A 201 -14.14 -45.97 -1.30
CA GLY A 201 -14.86 -46.96 -0.48
C GLY A 201 -15.40 -48.15 -1.29
N GLY A 202 -15.76 -47.91 -2.56
CA GLY A 202 -16.29 -48.93 -3.47
C GLY A 202 -17.78 -49.21 -3.26
N PRO A 203 -18.37 -50.15 -4.01
CA PRO A 203 -19.80 -50.45 -3.90
C PRO A 203 -20.14 -51.05 -2.53
N VAL A 204 -21.34 -50.75 -2.04
CA VAL A 204 -21.90 -51.40 -0.84
C VAL A 204 -22.13 -52.87 -1.15
N GLY A 205 -21.46 -53.76 -0.40
CA GLY A 205 -21.57 -55.20 -0.60
C GLY A 205 -22.92 -55.74 -0.13
N PRO A 206 -23.44 -56.83 -0.74
CA PRO A 206 -24.73 -57.42 -0.35
C PRO A 206 -24.76 -57.95 1.09
N ASP A 207 -23.60 -58.25 1.67
CA ASP A 207 -23.46 -58.75 3.04
C ASP A 207 -23.26 -57.61 4.07
N THR A 208 -23.24 -56.35 3.63
CA THR A 208 -23.13 -55.20 4.52
C THR A 208 -24.46 -54.96 5.21
N THR A 209 -24.48 -55.12 6.53
CA THR A 209 -25.67 -54.90 7.35
C THR A 209 -25.68 -53.49 7.92
N PHE A 210 -26.87 -52.94 8.20
CA PHE A 210 -27.03 -51.65 8.86
C PHE A 210 -27.96 -51.80 10.09
N PRO A 211 -27.74 -51.02 11.17
CA PRO A 211 -26.75 -49.95 11.29
C PRO A 211 -25.32 -50.45 11.53
N GLN A 212 -24.34 -49.61 11.18
CA GLN A 212 -22.91 -49.82 11.44
C GLN A 212 -22.34 -48.60 12.16
N THR A 213 -21.38 -48.79 13.06
CA THR A 213 -20.92 -47.74 13.98
C THR A 213 -19.41 -47.63 14.02
N MET A 214 -18.90 -46.41 13.87
CA MET A 214 -17.56 -46.04 14.30
C MET A 214 -17.63 -45.53 15.73
N SER A 215 -16.94 -46.20 16.65
CA SER A 215 -16.86 -45.81 18.06
C SER A 215 -15.53 -45.15 18.36
N VAL A 216 -15.57 -43.94 18.92
CA VAL A 216 -14.39 -43.13 19.27
C VAL A 216 -14.35 -42.97 20.78
N ASP A 217 -13.38 -43.61 21.43
CA ASP A 217 -13.17 -43.53 22.88
C ASP A 217 -12.64 -42.14 23.26
N TYR A 218 -11.61 -41.68 22.55
CA TYR A 218 -11.10 -40.32 22.71
C TYR A 218 -10.49 -39.78 21.43
N VAL A 219 -10.38 -38.45 21.39
CA VAL A 219 -9.45 -37.70 20.54
C VAL A 219 -8.57 -36.88 21.49
N ARG A 220 -7.25 -36.97 21.34
CA ARG A 220 -6.29 -36.25 22.18
C ARG A 220 -5.27 -35.50 21.32
N LEU A 221 -4.88 -34.33 21.83
CA LEU A 221 -3.78 -33.55 21.31
C LEU A 221 -2.71 -33.46 22.40
N TYR A 222 -1.47 -33.77 22.02
CA TYR A 222 -0.29 -33.52 22.85
C TYR A 222 0.62 -32.54 22.14
N GLN A 223 1.05 -31.51 22.84
CA GLN A 223 2.09 -30.61 22.38
C GLN A 223 3.11 -30.54 23.50
N ASN A 224 4.40 -30.38 23.17
CA ASN A 224 5.32 -29.84 24.17
C ASN A 224 4.71 -28.51 24.63
N GLU A 225 4.63 -28.28 25.95
CA GLU A 225 4.36 -26.93 26.43
C GLU A 225 5.41 -26.02 25.78
N PRO A 226 5.02 -25.12 24.86
CA PRO A 226 5.90 -24.00 24.57
C PRO A 226 6.09 -23.33 25.91
N ALA A 227 7.29 -22.94 26.32
CA ALA A 227 7.43 -21.95 27.40
C ALA A 227 7.03 -20.60 26.79
N PRO A 228 5.76 -20.17 26.83
CA PRO A 228 5.35 -18.99 26.10
C PRO A 228 5.74 -17.82 26.99
N ALA A 229 6.46 -16.85 26.44
CA ALA A 229 6.47 -15.53 27.07
C ALA A 229 5.01 -15.06 27.09
N SER A 230 4.40 -15.07 28.28
CA SER A 230 3.01 -14.67 28.47
C SER A 230 2.99 -13.20 28.80
N PHE A 231 2.33 -12.42 27.96
CA PHE A 231 2.17 -10.99 28.18
C PHE A 231 0.72 -10.68 28.45
N THR A 232 0.45 -9.87 29.47
CA THR A 232 -0.92 -9.52 29.87
C THR A 232 -1.10 -8.01 29.91
N THR A 233 -2.32 -7.58 29.56
CA THR A 233 -2.81 -6.22 29.76
C THR A 233 -4.29 -6.31 30.11
N SER A 234 -4.79 -5.33 30.86
CA SER A 234 -6.21 -5.24 31.20
C SER A 234 -6.74 -3.85 30.84
N PHE A 235 -8.01 -3.81 30.48
CA PHE A 235 -8.76 -2.57 30.31
C PHE A 235 -10.12 -2.73 30.98
N ARG A 236 -10.72 -1.61 31.39
CA ARG A 236 -12.04 -1.57 31.98
C ARG A 236 -12.93 -0.69 31.11
N GLU A 237 -14.02 -1.25 30.61
CA GLU A 237 -15.05 -0.50 29.90
C GLU A 237 -16.18 -0.13 30.89
N ASP A 238 -16.66 1.10 30.81
CA ASP A 238 -17.73 1.63 31.67
C ASP A 238 -19.13 1.51 31.04
N PHE A 239 -19.19 1.02 29.80
CA PHE A 239 -20.40 0.79 29.01
C PHE A 239 -21.20 2.08 28.72
N SER A 240 -20.56 3.25 28.75
CA SER A 240 -21.20 4.53 28.43
C SER A 240 -20.95 4.96 26.97
N GLY A 241 -21.92 4.67 26.09
CA GLY A 241 -21.87 5.05 24.68
C GLY A 241 -20.87 4.23 23.85
N TRP A 242 -20.70 4.61 22.58
CA TRP A 242 -19.73 3.99 21.69
C TRP A 242 -18.33 4.55 21.93
N LYS A 243 -17.37 3.68 22.26
CA LYS A 243 -15.96 4.05 22.47
C LYS A 243 -15.02 3.09 21.73
N LYS A 244 -14.02 3.66 21.04
CA LYS A 244 -12.90 2.89 20.48
C LYS A 244 -11.87 2.67 21.57
N ILE A 245 -11.62 1.42 21.94
CA ILE A 245 -10.55 1.04 22.87
C ILE A 245 -9.35 0.57 22.04
N SER A 246 -8.21 1.26 22.18
CA SER A 246 -6.95 0.88 21.50
C SER A 246 -5.96 0.41 22.56
N ILE A 247 -5.51 -0.84 22.44
CA ILE A 247 -4.57 -1.48 23.36
C ILE A 247 -3.27 -1.70 22.58
N PRO A 248 -2.25 -0.84 22.74
CA PRO A 248 -0.99 -1.03 22.04
C PRO A 248 -0.27 -2.27 22.57
N PHE A 249 0.52 -2.96 21.74
CA PHE A 249 1.34 -4.10 22.22
C PHE A 249 2.31 -3.70 23.34
N SER A 250 2.70 -2.43 23.43
CA SER A 250 3.50 -1.90 24.54
C SER A 250 2.77 -1.89 25.88
N ALA A 251 1.44 -2.01 25.91
CA ALA A 251 0.68 -2.14 27.15
C ALA A 251 0.78 -3.56 27.75
N PHE A 252 1.25 -4.54 26.98
CA PHE A 252 1.36 -5.92 27.43
C PHE A 252 2.66 -6.11 28.20
N ALA A 253 2.53 -6.49 29.47
CA ALA A 253 3.66 -6.77 30.35
C ALA A 253 3.90 -8.27 30.46
N SER A 254 5.16 -8.69 30.34
CA SER A 254 5.62 -10.03 30.70
C SER A 254 6.05 -10.09 32.16
N ALA A 255 6.11 -11.30 32.71
CA ALA A 255 6.60 -11.52 34.07
C ALA A 255 8.11 -11.22 34.22
N ASP A 256 8.89 -11.28 33.14
CA ASP A 256 10.34 -11.09 33.12
C ASP A 256 10.80 -9.72 32.57
N GLY A 257 9.85 -8.84 32.20
CA GLY A 257 10.13 -7.51 31.65
C GLY A 257 10.53 -7.50 30.17
N SER A 258 10.49 -8.64 29.49
CA SER A 258 10.61 -8.71 28.03
C SER A 258 9.52 -7.91 27.30
N THR A 259 9.81 -7.45 26.09
CA THR A 259 8.84 -6.77 25.21
C THR A 259 8.18 -7.75 24.24
N VAL A 260 6.92 -7.50 23.85
CA VAL A 260 6.23 -8.34 22.85
C VAL A 260 6.92 -8.26 21.50
N ASP A 261 7.36 -9.40 20.97
CA ASP A 261 7.73 -9.53 19.55
C ASP A 261 6.46 -9.71 18.71
N THR A 262 6.02 -8.62 18.09
CA THR A 262 4.79 -8.57 17.28
C THR A 262 4.87 -9.43 16.00
N THR A 263 6.06 -9.88 15.59
CA THR A 263 6.22 -10.72 14.39
C THR A 263 5.92 -12.19 14.65
N ASN A 264 5.88 -12.59 15.92
CA ASN A 264 5.68 -13.98 16.36
C ASN A 264 4.41 -14.19 17.20
N VAL A 265 3.50 -13.21 17.23
CA VAL A 265 2.22 -13.34 17.93
C VAL A 265 1.31 -14.30 17.16
N LYS A 266 1.17 -15.52 17.68
CA LYS A 266 0.34 -16.57 17.07
C LYS A 266 -1.07 -16.66 17.67
N THR A 267 -1.26 -16.19 18.90
CA THR A 267 -2.52 -16.32 19.64
C THR A 267 -2.78 -15.10 20.52
N LEU A 268 -4.04 -14.66 20.61
CA LEU A 268 -4.54 -13.68 21.58
C LEU A 268 -5.61 -14.35 22.44
N ARG A 269 -5.55 -14.20 23.77
CA ARG A 269 -6.54 -14.72 24.71
C ARG A 269 -7.14 -13.59 25.53
N PHE A 270 -8.45 -13.65 25.76
CA PHE A 270 -9.17 -12.70 26.61
C PHE A 270 -9.73 -13.45 27.82
N THR A 271 -9.55 -12.89 29.00
CA THR A 271 -10.15 -13.39 30.25
C THR A 271 -11.17 -12.38 30.74
N ILE A 272 -12.42 -12.81 30.92
CA ILE A 272 -13.48 -12.01 31.53
C ILE A 272 -13.50 -12.37 33.03
N PRO A 273 -13.07 -11.48 33.94
CA PRO A 273 -12.78 -11.85 35.32
C PRO A 273 -14.00 -12.34 36.13
N ASP A 274 -15.21 -12.03 35.68
CA ASP A 274 -16.41 -12.11 36.52
C ASP A 274 -17.35 -13.27 36.18
N GLY A 275 -17.00 -14.15 35.24
CA GLY A 275 -17.85 -15.29 34.85
C GLY A 275 -19.27 -14.88 34.41
N SER A 276 -19.44 -13.63 33.94
CA SER A 276 -20.77 -13.10 33.64
C SER A 276 -21.36 -13.90 32.47
N ASN A 277 -22.56 -14.44 32.65
CA ASN A 277 -23.33 -15.11 31.59
C ASN A 277 -23.83 -14.13 30.50
N LYS A 278 -23.28 -12.91 30.44
CA LYS A 278 -23.66 -11.88 29.47
C LYS A 278 -22.76 -12.00 28.23
N PRO A 279 -23.31 -11.84 27.01
CA PRO A 279 -22.52 -11.82 25.79
C PRO A 279 -21.46 -10.72 25.84
N VAL A 280 -20.20 -11.06 25.53
CA VAL A 280 -19.15 -10.09 25.20
C VAL A 280 -19.08 -9.96 23.70
N MET A 281 -19.35 -8.76 23.21
CA MET A 281 -19.31 -8.42 21.79
C MET A 281 -17.93 -7.84 21.49
N LEU A 282 -17.10 -8.59 20.78
CA LEU A 282 -15.86 -8.08 20.19
C LEU A 282 -16.19 -7.67 18.75
N ASP A 283 -16.19 -6.37 18.48
CA ASP A 283 -16.49 -5.86 17.14
C ASP A 283 -15.37 -6.20 16.16
N GLN A 284 -14.14 -5.70 16.39
CA GLN A 284 -12.98 -6.00 15.57
C GLN A 284 -11.67 -6.00 16.35
N ILE A 285 -10.80 -6.95 15.99
CA ILE A 285 -9.38 -6.96 16.35
C ILE A 285 -8.62 -6.66 15.07
N ARG A 286 -7.86 -5.55 15.05
CA ARG A 286 -7.00 -5.19 13.92
C ARG A 286 -5.58 -4.96 14.41
N LEU A 287 -4.60 -5.50 13.69
CA LEU A 287 -3.23 -5.01 13.76
C LEU A 287 -3.24 -3.58 13.19
N SER A 288 -3.07 -2.58 14.05
CA SER A 288 -2.91 -1.20 13.59
C SER A 288 -1.47 -0.98 13.16
N CYS A 289 -1.29 -0.39 11.99
CA CYS A 289 -0.04 0.26 11.64
C CYS A 289 0.25 1.45 12.59
N PRO A 290 1.51 1.88 12.72
CA PRO A 290 1.85 3.12 13.41
C PRO A 290 1.33 4.36 12.65
N GLU A 291 0.67 5.27 13.37
CA GLU A 291 0.27 6.59 12.86
C GLU A 291 1.47 7.54 12.71
N THR A 292 2.55 7.28 13.45
CA THR A 292 3.81 8.02 13.34
C THR A 292 4.99 7.06 13.33
N VAL A 293 5.90 7.25 12.38
CA VAL A 293 7.14 6.47 12.27
C VAL A 293 8.33 7.42 12.16
N THR A 294 9.40 7.15 12.90
CA THR A 294 10.63 7.94 12.84
C THR A 294 11.71 7.19 12.06
N VAL A 295 12.25 7.83 11.02
CA VAL A 295 13.44 7.40 10.28
C VAL A 295 14.67 7.65 11.14
N GLN A 296 15.54 6.66 11.27
CA GLN A 296 16.66 6.65 12.21
C GLN A 296 18.03 6.66 11.53
N ASN A 297 18.11 6.26 10.27
CA ASN A 297 19.38 6.14 9.53
C ASN A 297 19.23 6.61 8.08
N THR A 298 20.36 6.67 7.38
CA THR A 298 20.47 7.07 5.97
C THR A 298 20.42 5.90 5.00
N ASP A 299 20.11 4.71 5.48
CA ASP A 299 20.08 3.51 4.66
C ASP A 299 18.95 3.60 3.64
N ASP A 300 19.19 3.12 2.42
CA ASP A 300 18.19 3.12 1.34
C ASP A 300 17.01 2.17 1.63
N ASN A 301 17.25 1.11 2.39
CA ASN A 301 16.26 0.11 2.77
C ASN A 301 16.56 -0.50 4.15
N GLY A 302 15.70 -1.41 4.62
CA GLY A 302 15.88 -2.09 5.91
C GLY A 302 15.40 -1.28 7.11
N THR A 303 15.58 -1.83 8.30
CA THR A 303 15.10 -1.23 9.57
C THR A 303 15.69 0.17 9.77
N GLY A 304 14.84 1.12 10.18
CA GLY A 304 15.24 2.51 10.41
C GLY A 304 15.23 3.40 9.16
N SER A 305 15.17 2.84 7.95
CA SER A 305 15.17 3.61 6.70
C SER A 305 13.84 4.32 6.40
N LEU A 306 13.88 5.36 5.57
CA LEU A 306 12.70 6.04 5.03
C LEU A 306 11.81 5.08 4.23
N ARG A 307 12.40 4.20 3.42
CA ARG A 307 11.66 3.20 2.64
C ARG A 307 10.89 2.24 3.53
N LYS A 308 11.51 1.77 4.64
CA LYS A 308 10.80 0.95 5.62
C LYS A 308 9.71 1.75 6.34
N ALA A 309 9.96 3.01 6.70
CA ALA A 309 8.96 3.87 7.32
C ALA A 309 7.71 4.04 6.43
N LEU A 310 7.90 4.31 5.13
CA LEU A 310 6.82 4.35 4.14
C LEU A 310 6.03 3.04 4.06
N SER A 311 6.69 1.89 4.18
CA SER A 311 5.99 0.60 4.14
C SER A 311 5.10 0.36 5.36
N ILE A 312 5.50 0.80 6.56
CA ILE A 312 4.79 0.45 7.81
C ILE A 312 3.83 1.52 8.32
N VAL A 313 4.01 2.80 7.97
CA VAL A 313 3.13 3.88 8.45
C VAL A 313 1.68 3.69 7.96
N CYS A 314 0.69 4.08 8.77
CA CYS A 314 -0.70 4.09 8.34
C CYS A 314 -0.95 5.05 7.18
N ALA A 315 -1.99 4.77 6.38
CA ALA A 315 -2.53 5.74 5.44
C ALA A 315 -3.07 6.95 6.24
N GLY A 316 -2.62 8.15 5.88
CA GLY A 316 -2.85 9.39 6.61
C GLY A 316 -1.80 9.67 7.70
N GLY A 317 -0.91 8.71 7.99
CA GLY A 317 0.10 8.84 9.04
C GLY A 317 1.26 9.77 8.66
N THR A 318 2.12 10.04 9.65
CA THR A 318 3.25 10.95 9.54
C THR A 318 4.58 10.22 9.69
N ILE A 319 5.52 10.50 8.78
CA ILE A 319 6.91 10.07 8.89
C ILE A 319 7.75 11.25 9.35
N LYS A 320 8.49 11.05 10.43
CA LYS A 320 9.45 12.01 10.98
C LYS A 320 10.87 11.49 10.82
N PHE A 321 11.85 12.35 11.07
CA PHE A 321 13.27 12.00 11.05
C PHE A 321 13.91 12.27 12.41
N ALA A 322 14.85 11.41 12.79
CA ALA A 322 15.70 11.66 13.94
C ALA A 322 16.55 12.91 13.70
N ASP A 323 16.80 13.70 14.75
CA ASP A 323 17.61 14.91 14.72
C ASP A 323 19.05 14.67 14.25
N ALA A 324 19.61 13.50 14.55
CA ALA A 324 20.91 13.04 14.09
C ALA A 324 21.04 12.96 12.54
N LEU A 325 19.93 13.03 11.81
CA LEU A 325 19.91 13.08 10.35
C LEU A 325 20.02 14.49 9.76
N ALA A 326 20.09 15.54 10.60
CA ALA A 326 20.29 16.90 10.12
C ALA A 326 21.53 17.01 9.22
N GLY A 327 21.37 17.63 8.06
CA GLY A 327 22.42 17.79 7.04
C GLY A 327 22.89 16.49 6.36
N GLN A 328 22.37 15.32 6.72
CA GLN A 328 22.77 14.05 6.13
C GLN A 328 22.13 13.85 4.74
N THR A 329 22.60 12.83 4.02
CA THR A 329 22.03 12.42 2.73
C THR A 329 21.59 10.96 2.75
N ILE A 330 20.30 10.71 2.48
CA ILE A 330 19.77 9.39 2.15
C ILE A 330 19.95 9.18 0.65
N THR A 331 20.84 8.27 0.26
CA THR A 331 21.14 7.99 -1.15
C THR A 331 20.32 6.80 -1.63
N LEU A 332 19.48 6.99 -2.65
CA LEU A 332 18.62 5.94 -3.17
C LEU A 332 19.41 5.00 -4.09
N LEU A 333 19.28 3.69 -3.84
CA LEU A 333 19.92 2.62 -4.61
C LEU A 333 18.89 1.61 -5.15
N SER A 334 17.71 1.53 -4.51
CA SER A 334 16.62 0.60 -4.84
C SER A 334 15.49 1.28 -5.61
N GLY A 335 15.80 2.30 -6.41
CA GLY A 335 14.83 3.07 -7.19
C GLY A 335 14.05 4.13 -6.38
N PRO A 336 13.00 4.73 -6.96
CA PRO A 336 12.29 5.86 -6.36
C PRO A 336 11.55 5.46 -5.08
N LEU A 337 11.24 6.46 -4.25
CA LEU A 337 10.35 6.31 -3.11
C LEU A 337 8.91 6.52 -3.58
N THR A 338 8.14 5.43 -3.65
CA THR A 338 6.73 5.47 -4.04
C THR A 338 5.85 5.93 -2.88
N LEU A 339 5.12 7.02 -3.08
CA LEU A 339 4.10 7.54 -2.18
C LEU A 339 2.74 6.98 -2.62
N GLY A 340 2.50 5.72 -2.24
CA GLY A 340 1.34 4.92 -2.67
C GLY A 340 0.09 5.03 -1.78
N LYS A 341 0.13 5.87 -0.74
CA LYS A 341 -0.97 6.10 0.20
C LYS A 341 -0.89 7.52 0.73
N ASN A 342 -1.98 7.98 1.35
CA ASN A 342 -1.96 9.29 2.00
C ASN A 342 -0.86 9.33 3.06
N VAL A 343 0.02 10.33 3.04
CA VAL A 343 1.16 10.39 3.97
C VAL A 343 1.69 11.80 4.12
N THR A 344 2.17 12.13 5.31
CA THR A 344 3.00 13.31 5.55
C THR A 344 4.43 12.89 5.84
N ILE A 345 5.40 13.48 5.16
CA ILE A 345 6.85 13.33 5.40
C ILE A 345 7.36 14.67 5.91
N ASP A 346 7.79 14.72 7.17
CA ASP A 346 8.17 15.95 7.86
C ASP A 346 9.59 15.86 8.42
N ALA A 347 10.52 16.57 7.78
CA ALA A 347 11.91 16.67 8.20
C ALA A 347 12.24 17.94 8.98
N SER A 348 11.24 18.64 9.54
CA SER A 348 11.46 19.83 10.37
C SER A 348 12.43 19.59 11.54
N ALA A 349 12.50 18.35 12.06
CA ALA A 349 13.43 17.95 13.12
C ALA A 349 14.86 17.65 12.62
N ALA A 350 15.08 17.51 11.30
CA ALA A 350 16.35 17.16 10.66
C ALA A 350 16.69 18.18 9.56
N PRO A 351 16.98 19.45 9.92
CA PRO A 351 17.19 20.52 8.95
C PRO A 351 18.32 20.20 7.97
N GLY A 352 18.11 20.50 6.69
CA GLY A 352 19.09 20.26 5.64
C GLY A 352 19.22 18.80 5.17
N LEU A 353 18.41 17.87 5.70
CA LEU A 353 18.37 16.49 5.25
C LEU A 353 18.06 16.41 3.75
N THR A 354 18.87 15.63 3.04
CA THR A 354 18.77 15.43 1.60
C THR A 354 18.35 14.00 1.28
N ILE A 355 17.39 13.85 0.37
CA ILE A 355 17.08 12.59 -0.30
C ILE A 355 17.61 12.69 -1.73
N SER A 356 18.54 11.82 -2.09
CA SER A 356 19.24 11.89 -3.37
C SER A 356 18.95 10.69 -4.26
N GLY A 357 18.58 10.96 -5.52
CA GLY A 357 18.39 9.94 -6.56
C GLY A 357 19.71 9.39 -7.14
N ASN A 358 20.84 9.87 -6.65
CA ASN A 358 22.19 9.43 -7.02
C ASN A 358 22.51 9.51 -8.53
N ASN A 359 21.86 10.42 -9.26
CA ASN A 359 21.89 10.53 -10.71
C ASN A 359 21.48 9.24 -11.46
N ALA A 360 20.81 8.32 -10.78
CA ALA A 360 20.48 6.99 -11.30
C ALA A 360 18.97 6.69 -11.24
N SER A 361 18.25 7.36 -10.34
CA SER A 361 16.82 7.19 -10.13
C SER A 361 16.16 8.52 -9.84
N ARG A 362 14.85 8.61 -10.12
CA ARG A 362 14.00 9.64 -9.55
C ARG A 362 13.97 9.52 -8.04
N VAL A 363 13.61 10.59 -7.35
CA VAL A 363 13.52 10.59 -5.88
C VAL A 363 12.14 10.15 -5.41
N PHE A 364 11.09 10.83 -5.87
CA PHE A 364 9.71 10.54 -5.45
C PHE A 364 8.79 10.23 -6.63
N GLU A 365 7.86 9.31 -6.40
CA GLU A 365 6.74 9.01 -7.30
C GLU A 365 5.44 8.99 -6.50
N VAL A 366 4.54 9.93 -6.77
CA VAL A 366 3.23 10.01 -6.12
C VAL A 366 2.20 9.31 -6.99
N ASN A 367 1.53 8.30 -6.42
CA ASN A 367 0.55 7.52 -7.15
C ASN A 367 -0.76 8.30 -7.33
N ALA A 368 -1.47 8.01 -8.42
CA ALA A 368 -2.82 8.49 -8.63
C ALA A 368 -3.76 8.09 -7.48
N GLY A 369 -4.68 8.98 -7.12
CA GLY A 369 -5.63 8.76 -6.02
C GLY A 369 -5.06 8.91 -4.61
N THR A 370 -3.81 9.37 -4.47
CA THR A 370 -3.15 9.56 -3.16
C THR A 370 -2.82 11.02 -2.89
N THR A 371 -2.75 11.38 -1.61
CA THR A 371 -2.33 12.71 -1.14
C THR A 371 -1.04 12.64 -0.32
N ALA A 372 0.02 13.28 -0.80
CA ALA A 372 1.29 13.36 -0.10
C ALA A 372 1.60 14.81 0.31
N THR A 373 2.15 14.99 1.52
CA THR A 373 2.75 16.25 1.95
C THR A 373 4.21 16.00 2.32
N VAL A 374 5.13 16.78 1.77
CA VAL A 374 6.56 16.69 2.05
C VAL A 374 7.04 18.03 2.58
N LYS A 375 7.77 18.02 3.69
CA LYS A 375 8.22 19.23 4.38
C LYS A 375 9.69 19.24 4.72
N TYR A 376 10.33 20.41 4.60
CA TYR A 376 11.69 20.68 5.10
C TYR A 376 12.78 19.73 4.57
N LEU A 377 12.64 19.27 3.33
CA LEU A 377 13.57 18.31 2.71
C LEU A 377 14.27 18.90 1.48
N ASN A 378 15.48 18.44 1.23
CA ASN A 378 16.15 18.63 -0.06
C ASN A 378 15.94 17.37 -0.93
N VAL A 379 15.51 17.57 -2.18
CA VAL A 379 15.34 16.55 -3.22
C VAL A 379 16.36 16.81 -4.30
N LYS A 380 17.38 15.95 -4.40
CA LYS A 380 18.57 16.19 -5.24
C LYS A 380 18.98 15.06 -6.15
N ASN A 381 19.67 15.42 -7.24
CA ASN A 381 20.34 14.49 -8.14
C ASN A 381 19.42 13.36 -8.61
N GLY A 382 18.14 13.66 -8.82
CA GLY A 382 17.18 12.75 -9.40
C GLY A 382 17.43 12.59 -10.89
N TYR A 383 17.21 11.38 -11.40
CA TYR A 383 17.30 11.07 -12.82
C TYR A 383 16.02 10.38 -13.30
N GLY A 384 15.35 10.98 -14.28
CA GLY A 384 14.14 10.45 -14.90
C GLY A 384 14.32 10.28 -16.40
N TRP A 385 13.94 9.12 -16.94
CA TRP A 385 13.81 8.95 -18.38
C TRP A 385 12.43 9.43 -18.84
N GLN A 386 12.41 10.36 -19.80
CA GLN A 386 11.25 11.02 -20.43
C GLN A 386 10.38 11.90 -19.54
N LEU A 387 10.31 11.63 -18.23
CA LEU A 387 9.44 12.33 -17.29
C LEU A 387 10.11 12.51 -15.93
N GLY A 388 10.03 13.72 -15.38
CA GLY A 388 10.27 14.02 -13.96
C GLY A 388 11.65 13.61 -13.47
N GLY A 389 12.66 14.47 -13.48
CA GLY A 389 13.98 14.11 -12.97
C GLY A 389 13.96 13.85 -11.45
N GLY A 390 13.43 14.80 -10.69
CA GLY A 390 13.34 14.70 -9.23
C GLY A 390 12.08 13.97 -8.78
N ILE A 391 10.93 14.49 -9.23
CA ILE A 391 9.62 14.07 -8.74
C ILE A 391 8.65 13.85 -9.91
N ILE A 392 7.93 12.73 -9.87
CA ILE A 392 6.67 12.59 -10.61
C ILE A 392 5.50 12.64 -9.63
N ASN A 393 4.54 13.49 -9.95
CA ASN A 393 3.26 13.55 -9.26
C ASN A 393 2.11 13.15 -10.18
N ASN A 394 1.47 12.01 -9.90
CA ASN A 394 0.21 11.61 -10.52
C ASN A 394 -0.99 11.74 -9.56
N GLY A 395 -0.76 12.20 -8.32
CA GLY A 395 -1.78 12.36 -7.28
C GLY A 395 -1.94 13.82 -6.84
N SER A 396 -2.04 14.03 -5.53
CA SER A 396 -2.05 15.36 -4.91
C SER A 396 -0.79 15.53 -4.05
N LEU A 397 0.09 16.45 -4.41
CA LEU A 397 1.36 16.69 -3.73
C LEU A 397 1.44 18.12 -3.19
N THR A 398 1.74 18.24 -1.91
CA THR A 398 2.13 19.52 -1.29
C THR A 398 3.60 19.47 -0.90
N LEU A 399 4.37 20.43 -1.39
CA LEU A 399 5.76 20.69 -0.99
C LEU A 399 5.79 21.98 -0.17
N ASP A 400 6.26 21.88 1.07
CA ASP A 400 6.24 22.96 2.07
C ASP A 400 7.65 23.13 2.65
N HIS A 401 8.34 24.22 2.31
CA HIS A 401 9.77 24.42 2.63
C HIS A 401 10.68 23.32 2.05
N VAL A 402 10.43 22.92 0.80
CA VAL A 402 11.21 21.87 0.10
C VAL A 402 12.10 22.49 -0.98
N ASN A 403 13.33 21.99 -1.10
CA ASN A 403 14.25 22.36 -2.18
C ASN A 403 14.36 21.22 -3.20
N VAL A 404 13.89 21.41 -4.43
CA VAL A 404 14.05 20.44 -5.53
C VAL A 404 15.12 20.95 -6.47
N THR A 405 16.30 20.31 -6.43
CA THR A 405 17.50 20.86 -7.06
C THR A 405 18.38 19.84 -7.75
N ASP A 406 19.11 20.27 -8.78
CA ASP A 406 20.09 19.45 -9.50
C ASP A 406 19.51 18.14 -10.07
N ASN A 407 18.23 18.12 -10.43
CA ASN A 407 17.58 16.95 -11.01
C ASN A 407 17.55 17.02 -12.54
N VAL A 408 17.60 15.86 -13.19
CA VAL A 408 17.69 15.73 -14.65
C VAL A 408 16.58 14.84 -15.20
N MET A 409 15.82 15.37 -16.15
CA MET A 409 15.01 14.56 -17.06
C MET A 409 15.74 14.42 -18.39
N ASP A 410 15.97 13.16 -18.80
CA ASP A 410 16.69 12.79 -20.01
C ASP A 410 15.75 12.15 -21.05
N THR A 411 16.04 12.32 -22.33
CA THR A 411 15.35 11.64 -23.44
C THR A 411 16.23 11.65 -24.70
N ASN A 412 16.05 10.67 -25.58
CA ASN A 412 16.71 10.59 -26.89
C ASN A 412 15.84 11.08 -28.06
N ALA A 413 14.54 11.26 -27.83
CA ALA A 413 13.58 11.83 -28.78
C ALA A 413 12.40 12.40 -27.99
N GLY A 414 12.23 13.72 -28.09
CA GLY A 414 11.24 14.45 -27.33
C GLY A 414 9.88 14.55 -28.01
N ASP A 415 8.84 14.59 -27.20
CA ASP A 415 7.46 14.85 -27.60
C ASP A 415 6.80 15.78 -26.55
N TYR A 416 5.66 16.38 -26.88
CA TYR A 416 5.03 17.40 -26.04
C TYR A 416 4.67 16.90 -24.64
N TRP A 417 4.55 15.59 -24.40
CA TRP A 417 4.23 15.02 -23.09
C TRP A 417 5.46 14.70 -22.24
N GLN A 418 6.67 14.89 -22.77
CA GLN A 418 7.93 14.60 -22.08
C GLN A 418 8.53 15.85 -21.45
N GLY A 419 8.88 15.78 -20.17
CA GLY A 419 9.36 16.97 -19.48
C GLY A 419 9.55 16.86 -17.97
N GLY A 420 9.85 18.01 -17.35
CA GLY A 420 9.95 18.16 -15.90
C GLY A 420 11.32 17.76 -15.36
N GLY A 421 12.33 18.61 -15.52
CA GLY A 421 13.66 18.35 -14.94
C GLY A 421 13.59 18.21 -13.42
N GLY A 422 12.95 19.16 -12.76
CA GLY A 422 12.66 19.08 -11.32
C GLY A 422 11.43 18.22 -11.04
N ILE A 423 10.27 18.69 -11.49
CA ILE A 423 8.96 18.10 -11.18
C ILE A 423 8.14 17.92 -12.45
N TYR A 424 7.54 16.74 -12.61
CA TYR A 424 6.47 16.49 -13.56
C TYR A 424 5.14 16.25 -12.84
N ASN A 425 4.14 17.08 -13.12
CA ASN A 425 2.78 17.01 -12.57
C ASN A 425 1.83 16.50 -13.67
N GLY A 426 1.43 15.23 -13.56
CA GLY A 426 0.71 14.48 -14.59
C GLY A 426 -0.77 14.84 -14.75
N ASP A 427 -1.46 14.10 -15.61
CA ASP A 427 -2.88 14.34 -15.93
C ASP A 427 -3.78 14.29 -14.67
N GLY A 428 -4.66 15.28 -14.51
CA GLY A 428 -5.59 15.38 -13.38
C GLY A 428 -4.95 15.58 -12.00
N SER A 429 -3.62 15.70 -11.91
CA SER A 429 -2.88 15.81 -10.65
C SER A 429 -2.87 17.23 -10.08
N THR A 430 -2.60 17.36 -8.78
CA THR A 430 -2.48 18.64 -8.08
C THR A 430 -1.12 18.79 -7.44
N LEU A 431 -0.43 19.89 -7.71
CA LEU A 431 0.83 20.28 -7.07
C LEU A 431 0.64 21.61 -6.33
N ASN A 432 1.01 21.66 -5.05
CA ASN A 432 1.10 22.89 -4.28
C ASN A 432 2.55 23.09 -3.84
N LEU A 433 3.18 24.17 -4.29
CA LEU A 433 4.47 24.64 -3.81
C LEU A 433 4.22 25.79 -2.83
N ILE A 434 4.68 25.62 -1.60
CA ILE A 434 4.54 26.59 -0.53
C ILE A 434 5.92 26.83 0.05
N ASP A 435 6.38 28.08 0.04
CA ASP A 435 7.64 28.46 0.67
C ASP A 435 8.82 27.59 0.18
N SER A 436 8.81 27.16 -1.09
CA SER A 436 9.68 26.12 -1.64
C SER A 436 10.54 26.62 -2.81
N SER A 437 11.70 25.97 -3.04
CA SER A 437 12.62 26.32 -4.12
C SER A 437 12.74 25.19 -5.14
N ILE A 438 12.56 25.51 -6.42
CA ILE A 438 12.83 24.62 -7.56
C ILE A 438 13.98 25.23 -8.35
N SER A 439 15.19 24.69 -8.21
CA SER A 439 16.36 25.34 -8.83
C SER A 439 17.39 24.42 -9.45
N ASN A 440 18.08 24.91 -10.49
CA ASN A 440 19.17 24.21 -11.18
C ASN A 440 18.78 22.82 -11.71
N ASN A 441 17.51 22.61 -12.04
CA ASN A 441 17.06 21.38 -12.67
C ASN A 441 17.17 21.48 -14.19
N ASN A 442 17.36 20.34 -14.85
CA ASN A 442 17.57 20.26 -16.29
C ASN A 442 16.58 19.28 -16.95
N ALA A 443 15.86 19.74 -17.97
CA ALA A 443 15.08 18.89 -18.85
C ALA A 443 15.70 18.89 -20.25
N LYS A 444 16.09 17.71 -20.75
CA LYS A 444 16.55 17.57 -22.15
C LYS A 444 15.45 17.76 -23.20
N TRP A 445 14.21 17.96 -22.77
CA TRP A 445 13.11 18.39 -23.62
C TRP A 445 12.44 19.62 -23.00
N SER A 446 11.20 19.51 -22.50
CA SER A 446 10.41 20.64 -22.00
C SER A 446 10.39 20.74 -20.46
N GLY A 447 10.25 21.96 -19.92
CA GLY A 447 9.96 22.19 -18.50
C GLY A 447 11.14 21.87 -17.59
N GLY A 448 12.13 22.77 -17.50
CA GLY A 448 13.34 22.54 -16.70
C GLY A 448 13.03 22.41 -15.21
N GLY A 449 12.28 23.36 -14.66
CA GLY A 449 11.86 23.35 -13.26
C GLY A 449 10.60 22.50 -13.05
N VAL A 450 9.46 23.03 -13.50
CA VAL A 450 8.13 22.44 -13.30
C VAL A 450 7.45 22.19 -14.65
N TYR A 451 6.93 20.99 -14.82
CA TYR A 451 6.08 20.62 -15.94
C TYR A 451 4.67 20.30 -15.42
N GLY A 452 3.65 21.06 -15.84
CA GLY A 452 2.24 20.77 -15.56
C GLY A 452 1.54 20.27 -16.81
N PHE A 453 1.05 19.03 -16.77
CA PHE A 453 0.34 18.39 -17.88
C PHE A 453 -1.13 18.81 -17.95
N PHE A 454 -1.86 18.32 -18.96
CA PHE A 454 -3.28 18.60 -19.14
C PHE A 454 -4.12 18.28 -17.90
N ASN A 455 -5.22 19.02 -17.71
CA ASN A 455 -6.18 18.87 -16.61
C ASN A 455 -5.58 18.95 -15.19
N SER A 456 -4.30 19.31 -15.08
CA SER A 456 -3.61 19.40 -13.81
C SER A 456 -3.79 20.78 -13.17
N LYS A 457 -3.54 20.86 -11.88
CA LYS A 457 -3.55 22.12 -11.11
C LYS A 457 -2.21 22.31 -10.43
N VAL A 458 -1.61 23.49 -10.60
CA VAL A 458 -0.35 23.87 -9.97
C VAL A 458 -0.52 25.20 -9.24
N SER A 459 -0.28 25.21 -7.94
CA SER A 459 -0.25 26.42 -7.11
C SER A 459 1.19 26.68 -6.66
N ILE A 460 1.68 27.89 -6.87
CA ILE A 460 3.03 28.32 -6.50
C ILE A 460 2.87 29.55 -5.62
N LEU A 461 3.17 29.37 -4.33
CA LEU A 461 2.97 30.39 -3.30
C LEU A 461 4.27 30.65 -2.56
N ARG A 462 4.69 31.92 -2.49
CA ARG A 462 5.90 32.34 -1.77
C ARG A 462 7.14 31.53 -2.11
N SER A 463 7.23 31.10 -3.36
CA SER A 463 8.18 30.09 -3.82
C SER A 463 9.09 30.66 -4.91
N THR A 464 10.24 30.02 -5.09
CA THR A 464 11.24 30.42 -6.08
C THR A 464 11.47 29.34 -7.13
N ILE A 465 11.39 29.71 -8.41
CA ILE A 465 11.78 28.85 -9.53
C ILE A 465 12.96 29.52 -10.23
N SER A 466 14.16 28.95 -10.11
CA SER A 466 15.37 29.63 -10.59
C SER A 466 16.48 28.77 -11.16
N GLY A 467 17.23 29.30 -12.12
CA GLY A 467 18.39 28.59 -12.69
C GLY A 467 18.06 27.29 -13.41
N ASN A 468 16.79 27.00 -13.70
CA ASN A 468 16.40 25.77 -14.38
C ASN A 468 16.62 25.89 -15.89
N VAL A 469 16.93 24.77 -16.54
CA VAL A 469 17.24 24.70 -17.95
C VAL A 469 16.32 23.70 -18.65
N SER A 470 15.77 24.12 -19.79
CA SER A 470 15.07 23.25 -20.73
C SER A 470 15.74 23.35 -22.09
N ASN A 471 15.97 22.20 -22.74
CA ASN A 471 16.54 22.18 -24.08
C ASN A 471 15.53 22.53 -25.19
N ASP A 472 14.25 22.65 -24.85
CA ASP A 472 13.16 22.93 -25.80
C ASP A 472 12.35 24.17 -25.40
N VAL A 473 11.43 24.06 -24.44
CA VAL A 473 10.54 25.15 -24.00
C VAL A 473 10.32 25.17 -22.49
N GLY A 474 10.08 26.35 -21.93
CA GLY A 474 9.72 26.49 -20.52
C GLY A 474 10.88 26.16 -19.61
N GLY A 475 11.95 26.97 -19.62
CA GLY A 475 13.13 26.76 -18.78
C GLY A 475 12.74 26.62 -17.30
N GLY A 476 11.92 27.54 -16.80
CA GLY A 476 11.32 27.46 -15.47
C GLY A 476 10.09 26.56 -15.45
N ILE A 477 9.08 26.90 -16.24
CA ILE A 477 7.76 26.28 -16.23
C ILE A 477 7.29 25.95 -17.64
N ARG A 478 6.85 24.71 -17.84
CA ARG A 478 6.00 24.30 -18.96
C ARG A 478 4.59 24.03 -18.46
N SER A 479 3.60 24.69 -19.05
CA SER A 479 2.21 24.68 -18.58
C SER A 479 1.22 24.27 -19.67
N LEU A 480 0.59 23.10 -19.48
CA LEU A 480 -0.57 22.58 -20.21
C LEU A 480 -1.85 22.52 -19.33
N GLY A 481 -1.73 22.88 -18.06
CA GLY A 481 -2.80 22.82 -17.06
C GLY A 481 -3.09 24.18 -16.44
N ASN A 482 -3.81 24.19 -15.33
CA ASN A 482 -4.16 25.43 -14.63
C ASN A 482 -3.09 25.81 -13.61
N PHE A 483 -2.66 27.08 -13.62
CA PHE A 483 -1.60 27.61 -12.78
C PHE A 483 -2.04 28.84 -11.99
N THR A 484 -1.68 28.87 -10.70
CA THR A 484 -1.77 30.07 -9.86
C THR A 484 -0.39 30.35 -9.29
N ILE A 485 0.17 31.52 -9.59
CA ILE A 485 1.46 31.98 -9.09
C ILE A 485 1.21 33.23 -8.26
N LEU A 486 1.55 33.18 -6.97
CA LEU A 486 1.26 34.23 -6.01
C LEU A 486 2.48 34.49 -5.12
N ASP A 487 2.83 35.76 -4.96
CA ASP A 487 3.92 36.24 -4.10
C ASP A 487 5.24 35.49 -4.39
N SER A 488 5.56 35.21 -5.65
CA SER A 488 6.62 34.27 -6.02
C SER A 488 7.64 34.86 -6.99
N THR A 489 8.85 34.30 -6.99
CA THR A 489 9.96 34.73 -7.85
C THR A 489 10.30 33.66 -8.89
N ILE A 490 10.35 34.04 -10.17
CA ILE A 490 10.80 33.18 -11.27
C ILE A 490 11.99 33.84 -11.95
N SER A 491 13.20 33.31 -11.75
CA SER A 491 14.40 34.05 -12.11
C SER A 491 15.54 33.22 -12.69
N GLY A 492 16.21 33.73 -13.73
CA GLY A 492 17.43 33.09 -14.25
C GLY A 492 17.21 31.74 -14.93
N ASN A 493 15.99 31.43 -15.36
CA ASN A 493 15.70 30.17 -16.06
C ASN A 493 15.99 30.30 -17.56
N THR A 494 16.38 29.20 -18.20
CA THR A 494 16.81 29.17 -19.61
C THR A 494 16.05 28.13 -20.43
N SER A 495 15.52 28.56 -21.56
CA SER A 495 15.06 27.69 -22.65
C SER A 495 16.05 27.82 -23.81
N THR A 496 16.55 26.70 -24.36
CA THR A 496 17.52 26.74 -25.46
C THR A 496 16.95 26.40 -26.83
N GLY A 497 15.74 25.83 -26.90
CA GLY A 497 15.15 25.36 -28.15
C GLY A 497 14.27 26.42 -28.80
N TRP A 498 13.24 26.87 -28.09
CA TRP A 498 12.21 27.72 -28.69
C TRP A 498 11.79 28.95 -27.89
N HIS A 499 10.83 28.85 -26.96
CA HIS A 499 10.32 30.02 -26.23
C HIS A 499 10.22 29.77 -24.73
N GLY A 500 9.98 30.84 -23.97
CA GLY A 500 9.63 30.76 -22.57
C GLY A 500 10.81 30.34 -21.71
N GLY A 501 11.83 31.20 -21.61
CA GLY A 501 12.90 31.02 -20.63
C GLY A 501 12.34 30.82 -19.22
N ALA A 502 11.40 31.68 -18.83
CA ALA A 502 10.63 31.53 -17.60
C ALA A 502 9.45 30.58 -17.77
N ILE A 503 8.48 30.93 -18.64
CA ILE A 503 7.18 30.24 -18.75
C ILE A 503 6.84 29.99 -20.21
N PHE A 504 6.43 28.76 -20.51
CA PHE A 504 5.78 28.38 -21.76
C PHE A 504 4.39 27.81 -21.47
N HIS A 505 3.35 28.60 -21.75
CA HIS A 505 1.95 28.30 -21.43
C HIS A 505 1.15 28.12 -22.72
N THR A 506 0.44 26.99 -22.83
CA THR A 506 -0.32 26.70 -24.05
C THR A 506 -1.77 26.28 -23.87
N ASP A 507 -2.15 25.89 -22.66
CA ASP A 507 -3.49 25.36 -22.37
C ASP A 507 -3.88 25.67 -20.92
N GLY A 508 -5.18 25.77 -20.67
CA GLY A 508 -5.72 26.09 -19.35
C GLY A 508 -5.69 27.59 -19.03
N SER A 509 -5.83 27.90 -17.73
CA SER A 509 -5.76 29.27 -17.21
C SER A 509 -4.56 29.45 -16.28
N MET A 510 -3.84 30.55 -16.45
CA MET A 510 -2.74 30.98 -15.59
C MET A 510 -3.03 32.36 -14.99
N THR A 511 -2.88 32.48 -13.67
CA THR A 511 -2.92 33.77 -12.95
C THR A 511 -1.59 34.00 -12.25
N ILE A 512 -1.01 35.19 -12.45
CA ILE A 512 0.22 35.63 -11.80
C ILE A 512 -0.06 36.94 -11.07
N THR A 513 0.12 36.93 -9.75
CA THR A 513 -0.19 38.06 -8.88
C THR A 513 0.97 38.34 -7.92
N ASN A 514 1.30 39.62 -7.70
CA ASN A 514 2.34 40.07 -6.75
C ASN A 514 3.67 39.31 -6.94
N SER A 515 4.09 39.04 -8.18
CA SER A 515 5.22 38.14 -8.46
C SER A 515 6.29 38.83 -9.30
N THR A 516 7.51 38.29 -9.28
CA THR A 516 8.65 38.84 -10.01
C THR A 516 9.20 37.82 -10.99
N ILE A 517 9.22 38.16 -12.29
CA ILE A 517 9.78 37.34 -13.37
C ILE A 517 10.99 38.07 -13.94
N ALA A 518 12.19 37.59 -13.63
CA ALA A 518 13.41 38.33 -13.91
C ALA A 518 14.55 37.53 -14.54
N ASN A 519 15.34 38.17 -15.40
CA ASN A 519 16.62 37.62 -15.89
C ASN A 519 16.52 36.23 -16.55
N ASN A 520 15.37 35.88 -17.14
CA ASN A 520 15.21 34.61 -17.85
C ASN A 520 15.71 34.74 -19.29
N LYS A 521 16.08 33.59 -19.88
CA LYS A 521 16.76 33.51 -21.17
C LYS A 521 16.07 32.55 -22.14
N GLY A 522 15.83 32.99 -23.37
CA GLY A 522 15.36 32.19 -24.49
C GLY A 522 16.30 32.32 -25.71
N PRO A 523 16.05 31.60 -26.81
CA PRO A 523 16.72 31.75 -28.10
C PRO A 523 16.58 33.15 -28.71
N ASP A 524 17.42 33.46 -29.71
CA ASP A 524 17.66 34.79 -30.28
C ASP A 524 16.53 35.43 -31.12
N TRP A 525 15.28 35.37 -30.68
CA TRP A 525 14.10 35.96 -31.37
C TRP A 525 12.80 35.65 -30.61
N ALA A 526 12.90 35.04 -29.43
CA ALA A 526 11.80 34.50 -28.64
C ALA A 526 11.56 35.33 -27.37
N PRO A 527 10.33 35.37 -26.82
CA PRO A 527 10.12 35.88 -25.48
C PRO A 527 10.88 35.02 -24.47
N SER A 528 11.66 35.67 -23.62
CA SER A 528 12.38 34.95 -22.56
C SER A 528 11.60 34.88 -21.26
N ALA A 529 10.68 35.81 -21.02
CA ALA A 529 9.81 35.73 -19.84
C ALA A 529 8.65 34.77 -20.10
N ILE A 530 7.65 35.14 -20.90
CA ILE A 530 6.42 34.35 -21.06
C ILE A 530 6.06 34.15 -22.53
N PHE A 531 5.83 32.89 -22.91
CA PHE A 531 5.11 32.55 -24.13
C PHE A 531 3.69 32.10 -23.80
N ASN A 532 2.70 32.66 -24.51
CA ASN A 532 1.29 32.27 -24.39
C ASN A 532 0.70 31.95 -25.78
N GLY A 533 0.47 30.68 -26.09
CA GLY A 533 -0.01 30.29 -27.43
C GLY A 533 -0.70 28.94 -27.51
N SER A 534 -1.65 28.77 -28.44
CA SER A 534 -2.39 27.49 -28.61
C SER A 534 -1.94 26.71 -29.85
N PHE A 535 -1.92 25.39 -29.76
CA PHE A 535 -1.58 24.46 -30.85
C PHE A 535 -2.76 23.57 -31.26
N GLY A 536 -3.93 24.18 -31.48
CA GLY A 536 -5.15 23.49 -31.92
C GLY A 536 -6.11 23.08 -30.79
N GLY A 537 -5.83 23.49 -29.55
CA GLY A 537 -6.69 23.32 -28.37
C GLY A 537 -7.52 24.57 -28.04
N PRO A 538 -8.22 24.58 -26.89
CA PRO A 538 -8.79 25.80 -26.33
C PRO A 538 -7.72 26.88 -26.17
N ALA A 539 -8.09 28.13 -26.38
CA ALA A 539 -7.17 29.23 -26.21
C ALA A 539 -6.79 29.40 -24.73
N PRO A 540 -5.49 29.44 -24.37
CA PRO A 540 -5.06 29.69 -23.01
C PRO A 540 -5.40 31.11 -22.55
N THR A 541 -5.60 31.25 -21.25
CA THR A 541 -5.81 32.55 -20.60
C THR A 541 -4.68 32.83 -19.62
N LEU A 542 -4.07 34.01 -19.73
CA LEU A 542 -3.05 34.49 -18.80
C LEU A 542 -3.50 35.82 -18.21
N THR A 543 -3.55 35.94 -16.89
CA THR A 543 -3.81 37.19 -16.16
C THR A 543 -2.60 37.61 -15.34
N LEU A 544 -2.17 38.86 -15.50
CA LEU A 544 -1.07 39.49 -14.76
C LEU A 544 -1.58 40.66 -13.91
N THR A 545 -1.32 40.64 -12.60
CA THR A 545 -1.66 41.76 -11.71
C THR A 545 -0.51 42.03 -10.74
N ASN A 546 -0.20 43.29 -10.45
CA ASN A 546 0.86 43.65 -9.50
C ASN A 546 2.19 42.91 -9.73
N THR A 547 2.55 42.62 -10.99
CA THR A 547 3.67 41.74 -11.33
C THR A 547 4.80 42.50 -12.00
N ILE A 548 6.05 42.21 -11.61
CA ILE A 548 7.27 42.72 -12.25
C ILE A 548 7.72 41.72 -13.32
N ILE A 549 7.95 42.19 -14.55
CA ILE A 549 8.66 41.46 -15.60
C ILE A 549 9.84 42.30 -16.10
N THR A 550 11.07 41.90 -15.77
CA THR A 550 12.25 42.75 -16.03
C THR A 550 13.55 41.97 -16.29
N GLY A 551 14.49 42.55 -17.04
CA GLY A 551 15.81 41.96 -17.29
C GLY A 551 15.81 40.66 -18.09
N ASN A 552 14.67 40.23 -18.64
CA ASN A 552 14.59 39.02 -19.47
C ASN A 552 15.15 39.32 -20.87
N GLN A 553 15.84 38.35 -21.48
CA GLN A 553 16.39 38.54 -22.83
C GLN A 553 15.23 38.77 -23.84
N TRP A 554 15.34 39.78 -24.70
CA TRP A 554 14.31 40.13 -25.69
C TRP A 554 12.97 40.54 -25.05
N TYR A 555 11.86 39.95 -25.51
CA TYR A 555 10.50 40.36 -25.18
C TYR A 555 10.03 39.79 -23.83
N ALA A 556 9.22 40.57 -23.13
CA ALA A 556 8.54 40.14 -21.91
C ALA A 556 7.52 39.03 -22.20
N CYS A 557 6.64 39.26 -23.18
CA CYS A 557 5.61 38.34 -23.62
C CYS A 557 5.62 38.16 -25.13
N ASP A 558 5.15 37.01 -25.60
CA ASP A 558 4.71 36.83 -26.98
C ASP A 558 3.42 36.02 -27.01
N HIS A 559 2.61 36.27 -28.04
CA HIS A 559 1.41 35.51 -28.30
C HIS A 559 1.37 35.03 -29.75
N TRP A 560 1.40 33.72 -29.95
CA TRP A 560 1.35 33.12 -31.28
C TRP A 560 -0.09 32.75 -31.63
N THR A 561 -0.66 33.46 -32.61
CA THR A 561 -1.90 33.22 -33.39
C THR A 561 -3.10 32.54 -32.70
N GLY A 562 -4.29 33.12 -32.83
CA GLY A 562 -5.56 32.53 -32.37
C GLY A 562 -6.19 33.30 -31.20
N ALA A 563 -7.31 32.82 -30.67
CA ALA A 563 -8.12 33.47 -29.62
C ALA A 563 -7.46 33.52 -28.21
N ASN A 564 -6.13 33.47 -28.13
CA ASN A 564 -5.36 33.49 -26.89
C ASN A 564 -5.65 34.79 -26.13
N THR A 565 -5.89 34.69 -24.82
CA THR A 565 -6.27 35.88 -24.03
C THR A 565 -5.17 36.20 -23.03
N LEU A 566 -4.44 37.29 -23.29
CA LEU A 566 -3.51 37.89 -22.34
C LEU A 566 -4.19 39.11 -21.70
N ILE A 567 -4.38 39.08 -20.38
CA ILE A 567 -5.12 40.08 -19.62
C ILE A 567 -4.16 40.74 -18.63
N SER A 568 -3.97 42.04 -18.76
CA SER A 568 -3.45 42.82 -17.63
C SER A 568 -4.59 43.17 -16.67
N GLY A 569 -4.49 42.70 -15.43
CA GLY A 569 -5.31 43.14 -14.30
C GLY A 569 -4.86 44.47 -13.70
N GLY A 570 -3.79 45.07 -14.25
CA GLY A 570 -3.27 46.37 -13.88
C GLY A 570 -2.13 46.34 -12.85
N ASN A 571 -1.48 47.50 -12.72
CA ASN A 571 -0.39 47.76 -11.77
C ASN A 571 0.80 46.81 -11.94
N ASN A 572 1.07 46.38 -13.17
CA ASN A 572 2.28 45.63 -13.53
C ASN A 572 3.43 46.58 -13.87
N LEU A 573 4.66 46.12 -13.67
CA LEU A 573 5.86 46.81 -14.13
C LEU A 573 6.59 45.95 -15.17
N LEU A 574 6.53 46.38 -16.43
CA LEU A 574 6.90 45.59 -17.59
C LEU A 574 8.10 46.23 -18.33
N GLN A 575 9.06 45.41 -18.72
CA GLN A 575 10.21 45.85 -19.51
C GLN A 575 9.86 46.33 -20.93
N ASP A 576 8.68 45.97 -21.45
CA ASP A 576 8.15 46.39 -22.75
C ASP A 576 6.60 46.29 -22.78
N ASP A 577 5.98 46.61 -23.92
CA ASP A 577 4.52 46.65 -24.11
C ASP A 577 3.90 45.34 -24.63
N THR A 578 4.68 44.25 -24.70
CA THR A 578 4.23 43.00 -25.34
C THR A 578 3.22 42.21 -24.51
N CYS A 579 3.06 42.53 -23.22
CA CYS A 579 2.18 41.82 -22.31
C CYS A 579 0.73 42.36 -22.25
N ASN A 580 0.25 43.06 -23.29
CA ASN A 580 -1.07 43.69 -23.37
C ASN A 580 -1.41 44.60 -22.15
N PRO A 581 -0.60 45.66 -21.91
CA PRO A 581 -0.75 46.51 -20.74
C PRO A 581 -2.02 47.38 -20.77
N VAL A 582 -2.50 47.76 -19.59
CA VAL A 582 -3.58 48.73 -19.34
C VAL A 582 -3.02 50.01 -18.71
N GLY A 583 -3.86 51.05 -18.58
CA GLY A 583 -3.41 52.39 -18.17
C GLY A 583 -2.80 52.48 -16.75
N SER A 584 -3.00 51.49 -15.88
CA SER A 584 -2.34 51.43 -14.56
C SER A 584 -1.00 50.69 -14.56
N ASP A 585 -0.56 50.15 -15.71
CA ASP A 585 0.74 49.49 -15.83
C ASP A 585 1.87 50.50 -16.12
N ILE A 586 3.08 50.15 -15.68
CA ILE A 586 4.32 50.89 -15.95
C ILE A 586 5.10 50.12 -17.01
N ILE A 587 5.32 50.74 -18.17
CA ILE A 587 5.96 50.12 -19.34
C ILE A 587 7.34 50.76 -19.57
N ASN A 588 8.34 49.95 -19.96
CA ASN A 588 9.72 50.39 -20.16
C ASN A 588 10.35 51.05 -18.92
N GLY A 589 9.83 50.73 -17.73
CA GLY A 589 10.33 51.22 -16.45
C GLY A 589 11.49 50.37 -15.95
N ASN A 590 12.54 51.00 -15.41
CA ASN A 590 13.58 50.26 -14.72
C ASN A 590 13.06 49.79 -13.36
N ALA A 591 12.91 48.48 -13.20
CA ALA A 591 12.45 47.87 -11.94
C ALA A 591 13.42 48.10 -10.78
N LEU A 592 14.70 48.39 -11.05
CA LEU A 592 15.76 48.57 -10.06
C LEU A 592 15.71 47.48 -8.97
N ILE A 593 15.86 46.24 -9.42
CA ILE A 593 15.89 45.08 -8.54
C ILE A 593 17.33 44.67 -8.21
N GLY A 594 17.56 44.18 -6.98
CA GLY A 594 18.81 43.57 -6.55
C GLY A 594 19.03 42.18 -7.16
N ALA A 595 20.18 41.56 -6.84
CA ALA A 595 20.44 40.17 -7.22
C ALA A 595 19.43 39.21 -6.57
N LEU A 596 19.24 38.03 -7.18
CA LEU A 596 18.50 36.95 -6.53
C LEU A 596 19.31 36.49 -5.33
N ALA A 597 18.81 36.75 -4.12
CA ALA A 597 19.55 36.53 -2.89
C ALA A 597 18.60 36.18 -1.73
N ASP A 598 19.18 35.74 -0.63
CA ASP A 598 18.47 35.65 0.63
C ASP A 598 18.27 37.06 1.18
N ASN A 599 17.05 37.58 1.08
CA ASN A 599 16.66 38.90 1.59
C ASN A 599 15.74 38.77 2.83
N GLY A 600 15.89 37.67 3.58
CA GLY A 600 14.97 37.26 4.62
C GLY A 600 13.76 36.53 4.04
N GLY A 601 13.22 35.53 4.73
CA GLY A 601 12.12 34.69 4.26
C GLY A 601 12.54 33.25 3.94
N PRO A 602 11.60 32.40 3.51
CA PRO A 602 11.87 30.97 3.30
C PRO A 602 12.54 30.66 1.95
N THR A 603 12.46 31.57 0.98
CA THR A 603 13.03 31.39 -0.36
C THR A 603 13.68 32.67 -0.88
N LEU A 604 14.56 32.54 -1.89
CA LEU A 604 15.30 33.67 -2.45
C LEU A 604 14.37 34.67 -3.16
N THR A 605 14.71 35.95 -3.09
CA THR A 605 13.91 37.01 -3.73
C THR A 605 14.80 38.04 -4.42
N HIS A 606 14.19 38.92 -5.19
CA HIS A 606 14.82 40.14 -5.68
C HIS A 606 14.36 41.32 -4.83
N ALA A 607 15.25 41.89 -4.01
CA ALA A 607 14.93 43.10 -3.25
C ALA A 607 14.71 44.30 -4.17
N LEU A 608 13.73 45.15 -3.87
CA LEU A 608 13.57 46.44 -4.53
C LEU A 608 14.63 47.42 -4.03
N LEU A 609 15.37 48.04 -4.94
CA LEU A 609 16.39 49.03 -4.60
C LEU A 609 15.77 50.43 -4.48
N PRO A 610 16.39 51.34 -3.70
CA PRO A 610 15.91 52.72 -3.58
C PRO A 610 15.71 53.40 -4.94
N GLY A 611 14.53 53.99 -5.13
CA GLY A 611 14.14 54.63 -6.40
C GLY A 611 13.48 53.70 -7.41
N SER A 612 13.25 52.43 -7.07
CA SER A 612 12.45 51.52 -7.89
C SER A 612 11.05 52.07 -8.14
N LEU A 613 10.59 51.97 -9.39
CA LEU A 613 9.23 52.33 -9.79
C LEU A 613 8.17 51.34 -9.31
N ALA A 614 8.58 50.21 -8.73
CA ALA A 614 7.68 49.22 -8.14
C ALA A 614 7.25 49.57 -6.71
N ILE A 615 8.00 50.47 -6.04
CA ILE A 615 7.72 50.87 -4.65
C ILE A 615 6.45 51.73 -4.62
N ASP A 616 5.51 51.39 -3.73
CA ASP A 616 4.22 52.06 -3.53
C ASP A 616 3.36 52.18 -4.80
N ALA A 617 3.52 51.26 -5.75
CA ALA A 617 2.87 51.32 -7.07
C ALA A 617 1.82 50.22 -7.33
N GLY A 618 1.66 49.28 -6.38
CA GLY A 618 0.73 48.17 -6.48
C GLY A 618 -0.71 48.52 -6.13
N ASN A 619 -1.63 47.68 -6.57
CA ASN A 619 -3.03 47.74 -6.17
C ASN A 619 -3.27 46.99 -4.85
N ASN A 620 -3.55 47.72 -3.78
CA ASN A 620 -3.83 47.16 -2.45
C ASN A 620 -4.96 46.11 -2.43
N ALA A 621 -5.96 46.21 -3.32
CA ALA A 621 -7.06 45.25 -3.37
C ALA A 621 -6.64 43.88 -3.94
N ALA A 622 -5.54 43.82 -4.67
CA ALA A 622 -4.96 42.60 -5.23
C ALA A 622 -3.75 42.08 -4.42
N CYS A 623 -3.35 42.81 -3.37
CA CYS A 623 -2.21 42.44 -2.55
C CYS A 623 -2.55 41.40 -1.48
N SER A 624 -1.65 40.44 -1.34
CA SER A 624 -1.63 39.51 -0.23
C SER A 624 -1.35 40.24 1.09
N ALA A 625 -1.69 39.61 2.21
CA ALA A 625 -1.40 40.15 3.53
C ALA A 625 0.11 40.28 3.81
N THR A 626 0.93 39.45 3.15
CA THR A 626 2.38 39.45 3.25
C THR A 626 3.03 39.24 1.88
N ASP A 627 4.28 39.66 1.73
CA ASP A 627 5.12 39.36 0.58
C ASP A 627 5.69 37.92 0.61
N GLN A 628 6.53 37.57 -0.38
CA GLN A 628 7.19 36.26 -0.46
C GLN A 628 7.94 35.86 0.83
N ARG A 629 8.40 36.84 1.60
CA ARG A 629 9.25 36.65 2.78
C ARG A 629 8.44 36.57 4.07
N GLY A 630 7.14 36.86 4.00
CA GLY A 630 6.27 37.01 5.15
C GLY A 630 6.24 38.43 5.73
N VAL A 631 6.76 39.44 5.02
CA VAL A 631 6.68 40.85 5.45
C VAL A 631 5.29 41.40 5.14
N THR A 632 4.65 42.03 6.12
CA THR A 632 3.29 42.60 5.98
C THR A 632 3.23 43.64 4.87
N ARG A 633 2.14 43.62 4.09
CA ARG A 633 1.84 44.65 3.08
C ARG A 633 0.64 45.52 3.47
N PRO A 634 0.61 46.81 3.10
CA PRO A 634 1.76 47.61 2.64
C PRO A 634 2.67 48.03 3.81
N GLN A 635 3.95 48.28 3.54
CA GLN A 635 4.84 49.03 4.44
C GLN A 635 4.76 50.55 4.19
N GLY A 636 4.53 50.95 2.94
CA GLY A 636 4.36 52.34 2.53
C GLY A 636 2.90 52.77 2.36
N ALA A 637 2.66 53.67 1.42
CA ALA A 637 1.33 54.19 1.07
C ALA A 637 0.48 53.15 0.32
N GLN A 638 1.13 52.32 -0.51
CA GLN A 638 0.52 51.21 -1.23
C GLN A 638 1.45 50.01 -1.15
N CYS A 639 0.96 48.82 -1.48
CA CYS A 639 1.84 47.68 -1.57
C CYS A 639 2.72 47.80 -2.80
N ASP A 640 3.86 47.14 -2.76
CA ASP A 640 4.77 47.15 -3.89
C ASP A 640 4.33 46.18 -4.98
N ILE A 641 4.67 46.52 -6.23
CA ILE A 641 4.55 45.61 -7.37
C ILE A 641 5.60 44.50 -7.20
N GLY A 642 5.22 43.25 -7.45
CA GLY A 642 6.13 42.11 -7.45
C GLY A 642 6.19 41.37 -6.10
N ALA A 643 7.14 40.45 -5.98
CA ALA A 643 7.21 39.48 -4.88
C ALA A 643 7.77 40.02 -3.55
N TYR A 644 8.31 41.24 -3.56
CA TYR A 644 9.05 41.84 -2.45
C TYR A 644 8.38 43.15 -2.02
N GLU A 645 8.30 43.39 -0.71
CA GLU A 645 7.84 44.65 -0.12
C GLU A 645 9.02 45.44 0.52
N ALA A 646 9.28 46.64 0.04
CA ALA A 646 10.28 47.57 0.55
C ALA A 646 9.83 48.21 1.88
N PRO A 647 10.78 48.54 2.78
CA PRO A 647 10.48 49.15 4.07
C PRO A 647 10.16 50.64 4.00
#